data_AF-A0A8H4WVG1-F1
#
_entry.id   AF-A0A8H4WVG1-F1
#
_cell.length_a   1.000
_cell.length_b   1.000
_cell.length_c   1.000
_cell.angle_alpha   90.00
_cell.angle_beta   90.00
_cell.angle_gamma   90.00
#
_symmetry.space_group_name_H-M   'P 1'
#
loop_
_entity.id
_entity.type
_entity.pdbx_description
1 polymer ?
#
loop_
_entity_poly.entity_id
_entity_poly.type
_entity_poly.pdbx_seq_one_letter_code
_entity_poly.pdbx_strand_id
1 'polypeptide(L)'
;MPVPNLPLAAWNSHMHCFDPERFPFKRTRAYTSQPAVLKDLIQNSRADNVMLVQATIEDGYTGLLEHLQQCRDIYPEKHIRGTIFWDPGDPGLKTLTEFEFGKLHDLGIRSVRIHGSYGGSGDDASWVIQQFEDVASHCPLRRYNWSISAQLPLTTWPAIAETLTAHPGLKEIPIIVDHNGSATPSGISTPEFTSLLHLLSSPNMYIKLGALHQRSNQISQMEHVIKAIAKTAPDSILWGSDWPHCNAAIRGLTPTPPLEVDTDQELELLRDWLTEEQWEHDVTVFRTTGEEVENVPTKQLTLLDTYRSYTPEFSKETEAQLVRKIDLRLLPLIVTIYLFNYLDRNSITQARLYGLQEDTHVKGATYQTAISIFSAGYIMIPAGLLIVRFILGIVEAPFFPGAIYYLSTWYTKKELGIRMALLVSGILLSNCFAGLISAGILSGMAGVGHLAAWRWLFILEGLATVVIGVVAFFLLPDYPGTTSWLTEEEKVVAQGRLAVDAGSEEILGEEEITMKQAILSAVRDYRVWLFACLQMSTTASISFSHFFPTLIKQLGFKNNTIVLLLTAPPYLFSFIWSLSFAWDADRRQKRSPHAAISGLTAIAATIALVAVIDQKWPRYALTFLVSAGTFGIYSTTYPWLSSTIVQPRVKRAASIGIANTLANSASLFANYFWLDQYGPDFRVSWSCILAFQGLGFVCIMGLRYSLKRANKAFDELSATVDETSEESVNRLDKDSQRAVLNGFRFIT
;
A
#
# COMPACT_ATOMS: atom_id res chain seq x y z
N MET A 1 44.83 8.30 8.03
CA MET A 1 44.13 9.31 8.84
C MET A 1 44.21 8.82 10.30
N PRO A 2 43.60 9.41 11.35
CA PRO A 2 43.37 8.59 12.55
C PRO A 2 42.49 7.40 12.16
N VAL A 3 42.89 6.18 12.56
CA VAL A 3 42.15 4.94 12.29
C VAL A 3 40.72 5.10 12.85
N PRO A 4 39.66 4.76 12.09
CA PRO A 4 38.29 4.96 12.55
C PRO A 4 37.99 4.14 13.80
N ASN A 5 37.30 4.74 14.76
CA ASN A 5 36.75 4.02 15.90
C ASN A 5 35.60 3.12 15.42
N LEU A 6 35.57 1.88 15.90
CA LEU A 6 34.40 1.02 15.73
C LEU A 6 33.22 1.61 16.50
N PRO A 7 31.98 1.45 16.00
CA PRO A 7 30.78 1.81 16.75
C PRO A 7 30.79 1.15 18.13
N LEU A 8 30.29 1.85 19.15
CA LEU A 8 30.27 1.36 20.55
C LEU A 8 29.58 0.00 20.69
N ALA A 9 28.61 -0.31 19.83
CA ALA A 9 27.86 -1.57 19.83
C ALA A 9 28.43 -2.65 18.90
N ALA A 10 29.49 -2.36 18.14
CA ALA A 10 30.04 -3.29 17.15
C ALA A 10 30.68 -4.52 17.80
N TRP A 11 30.57 -5.66 17.13
CA TRP A 11 31.22 -6.91 17.51
C TRP A 11 32.43 -7.18 16.61
N ASN A 12 33.56 -7.57 17.19
CA ASN A 12 34.53 -8.37 16.47
C ASN A 12 34.02 -9.81 16.43
N SER A 13 33.29 -10.17 15.37
CA SER A 13 32.57 -11.44 15.29
C SER A 13 33.45 -12.65 14.91
N HIS A 14 34.76 -12.46 14.74
CA HIS A 14 35.65 -13.54 14.33
C HIS A 14 37.09 -13.36 14.82
N MET A 15 37.42 -13.94 15.97
CA MET A 15 38.80 -14.06 16.47
C MET A 15 39.07 -15.48 16.99
N HIS A 16 40.32 -15.94 16.89
CA HIS A 16 40.79 -17.19 17.47
C HIS A 16 41.80 -16.92 18.59
N CYS A 17 41.88 -17.83 19.57
CA CYS A 17 42.87 -17.79 20.64
C CYS A 17 43.58 -19.14 20.68
N PHE A 18 44.87 -19.16 20.33
CA PHE A 18 45.67 -20.38 20.25
C PHE A 18 46.64 -20.47 21.41
N ASP A 19 46.36 -21.40 22.32
CA ASP A 19 47.23 -21.77 23.44
C ASP A 19 47.59 -23.26 23.36
N PRO A 20 48.43 -23.66 22.38
CA PRO A 20 48.74 -25.07 22.11
C PRO A 20 49.54 -25.73 23.24
N GLU A 21 50.12 -24.96 24.16
CA GLU A 21 50.82 -25.50 25.34
C GLU A 21 49.83 -26.08 26.35
N ARG A 22 48.70 -25.39 26.58
CA ARG A 22 47.64 -25.85 27.48
C ARG A 22 46.59 -26.70 26.78
N PHE A 23 46.25 -26.38 25.54
CA PHE A 23 45.22 -27.03 24.74
C PHE A 23 45.82 -27.46 23.38
N PRO A 24 46.43 -28.66 23.31
CA PRO A 24 47.11 -29.11 22.11
C PRO A 24 46.19 -29.14 20.88
N PHE A 25 46.75 -28.77 19.72
CA PHE A 25 46.03 -28.92 18.45
C PHE A 25 45.78 -30.39 18.10
N LYS A 26 44.69 -30.67 17.39
CA LYS A 26 44.36 -32.02 16.97
C LYS A 26 45.41 -32.60 16.01
N ARG A 27 45.56 -33.93 16.04
CA ARG A 27 46.55 -34.64 15.21
C ARG A 27 46.25 -34.59 13.72
N THR A 28 44.97 -34.44 13.36
CA THR A 28 44.45 -34.44 11.97
C THR A 28 44.40 -33.04 11.36
N ARG A 29 44.96 -32.02 12.03
CA ARG A 29 44.89 -30.63 11.56
C ARG A 29 45.55 -30.42 10.20
N ALA A 30 44.99 -29.49 9.44
CA ALA A 30 45.44 -29.15 8.09
C ALA A 30 46.70 -28.28 8.06
N TYR A 31 46.86 -27.41 9.06
CA TYR A 31 47.95 -26.45 9.19
C TYR A 31 48.27 -26.26 10.69
N THR A 32 49.37 -25.59 11.00
CA THR A 32 49.79 -25.30 12.38
C THR A 32 50.12 -23.82 12.50
N SER A 33 49.35 -23.08 13.30
CA SER A 33 49.65 -21.69 13.65
C SER A 33 50.67 -21.63 14.79
N GLN A 34 51.43 -20.53 14.87
CA GLN A 34 52.09 -20.14 16.10
C GLN A 34 51.07 -19.81 17.21
N PRO A 35 51.48 -19.86 18.50
CA PRO A 35 50.65 -19.44 19.62
C PRO A 35 50.17 -18.00 19.45
N ALA A 36 48.91 -17.76 19.83
CA ALA A 36 48.24 -16.47 19.84
C ALA A 36 47.37 -16.44 21.09
N VAL A 37 47.98 -16.12 22.22
CA VAL A 37 47.36 -16.33 23.54
C VAL A 37 46.38 -15.21 23.89
N LEU A 38 45.56 -15.45 24.91
CA LEU A 38 44.48 -14.53 25.29
C LEU A 38 44.94 -13.08 25.55
N LYS A 39 46.13 -12.92 26.14
CA LYS A 39 46.72 -11.59 26.38
C LYS A 39 46.90 -10.80 25.08
N ASP A 40 47.35 -11.46 24.02
CA ASP A 40 47.61 -10.84 22.73
C ASP A 40 46.29 -10.49 22.03
N LEU A 41 45.27 -11.34 22.19
CA LEU A 41 43.94 -11.08 21.67
C LEU A 41 43.36 -9.76 22.17
N ILE A 42 43.46 -9.51 23.49
CA ILE A 42 42.92 -8.30 24.10
C ILE A 42 43.69 -7.05 23.66
N GLN A 43 45.01 -7.16 23.49
CA GLN A 43 45.84 -6.05 22.97
C GLN A 43 45.51 -5.69 21.52
N ASN A 44 45.08 -6.67 20.71
CA ASN A 44 44.78 -6.48 19.30
C ASN A 44 43.29 -6.23 19.01
N SER A 45 42.39 -6.42 19.99
CA SER A 45 40.96 -6.17 19.78
C SER A 45 40.64 -4.68 19.84
N ARG A 46 40.08 -4.16 18.73
CA ARG A 46 39.55 -2.79 18.63
C ARG A 46 38.11 -2.65 19.12
N ALA A 47 37.44 -3.76 19.46
CA ALA A 47 36.07 -3.79 19.96
C ALA A 47 36.02 -4.23 21.43
N ASP A 48 35.02 -3.73 22.15
CA ASP A 48 34.69 -4.20 23.49
C ASP A 48 33.81 -5.45 23.47
N ASN A 49 33.06 -5.66 22.38
CA ASN A 49 32.33 -6.89 22.14
C ASN A 49 33.15 -7.83 21.22
N VAL A 50 33.47 -9.02 21.70
CA VAL A 50 34.36 -9.97 20.99
C VAL A 50 33.74 -11.36 20.93
N MET A 51 33.78 -11.98 19.75
CA MET A 51 33.41 -13.36 19.51
C MET A 51 34.67 -14.22 19.31
N LEU A 52 34.95 -15.08 20.29
CA LEU A 52 35.96 -16.11 20.17
C LEU A 52 35.39 -17.29 19.39
N VAL A 53 36.04 -17.67 18.31
CA VAL A 53 35.63 -18.75 17.42
C VAL A 53 36.60 -19.91 17.62
N GLN A 54 36.07 -21.10 17.87
CA GLN A 54 36.88 -22.31 17.83
C GLN A 54 37.41 -22.54 16.41
N ALA A 55 38.72 -22.69 16.26
CA ALA A 55 39.34 -22.99 14.98
C ALA A 55 39.26 -24.49 14.67
N THR A 56 39.30 -24.81 13.38
CA THR A 56 39.25 -26.20 12.89
C THR A 56 40.48 -27.02 13.27
N ILE A 57 41.56 -26.40 13.76
CA ILE A 57 42.80 -27.09 14.18
C ILE A 57 42.81 -27.47 15.67
N GLU A 58 41.89 -26.95 16.47
CA GLU A 58 41.79 -27.22 17.91
C GLU A 58 41.17 -28.60 18.18
N ASP A 59 41.62 -29.25 19.24
CA ASP A 59 41.08 -30.55 19.67
C ASP A 59 39.91 -30.36 20.65
N GLY A 60 38.70 -30.26 20.11
CA GLY A 60 37.50 -29.93 20.87
C GLY A 60 37.41 -28.45 21.28
N TYR A 61 36.37 -28.09 22.05
CA TYR A 61 36.04 -26.72 22.43
C TYR A 61 36.42 -26.37 23.88
N THR A 62 37.14 -27.24 24.59
CA THR A 62 37.51 -27.02 26.01
C THR A 62 38.38 -25.79 26.20
N GLY A 63 39.35 -25.56 25.29
CA GLY A 63 40.18 -24.36 25.30
C GLY A 63 39.35 -23.08 25.15
N LEU A 64 38.37 -23.07 24.23
CA LEU A 64 37.44 -21.94 24.07
C LEU A 64 36.67 -21.66 25.37
N LEU A 65 36.13 -22.67 26.04
CA LEU A 65 35.38 -22.48 27.29
C LEU A 65 36.25 -21.91 28.40
N GLU A 66 37.49 -22.38 28.52
CA GLU A 66 38.42 -21.89 29.53
C GLU A 66 38.86 -20.45 29.24
N HIS A 67 39.07 -20.09 27.97
CA HIS A 67 39.32 -18.70 27.58
C HIS A 67 38.12 -17.80 27.90
N LEU A 68 36.88 -18.23 27.60
CA LEU A 68 35.67 -17.46 27.94
C LEU A 68 35.52 -17.23 29.44
N GLN A 69 35.84 -18.23 30.26
CA GLN A 69 35.82 -18.10 31.71
C GLN A 69 36.91 -17.11 32.19
N GLN A 70 38.15 -17.27 31.74
CA GLN A 70 39.25 -16.35 32.08
C GLN A 70 38.97 -14.92 31.64
N CYS A 71 38.38 -14.74 30.46
CA CYS A 71 37.95 -13.44 29.96
C CYS A 71 36.99 -12.72 30.91
N ARG A 72 35.99 -13.43 31.43
CA ARG A 72 35.02 -12.86 32.38
C ARG A 72 35.66 -12.43 33.69
N ASP A 73 36.65 -13.19 34.15
CA ASP A 73 37.32 -12.94 35.42
C ASP A 73 38.37 -11.83 35.33
N ILE A 74 39.09 -11.74 34.20
CA ILE A 74 40.24 -10.84 34.01
C ILE A 74 39.83 -9.53 33.30
N TYR A 75 38.83 -9.56 32.43
CA TYR A 75 38.39 -8.43 31.59
C TYR A 75 36.87 -8.21 31.69
N PRO A 76 36.33 -7.91 32.89
CA PRO A 76 34.89 -7.74 33.10
C PRO A 76 34.27 -6.59 32.30
N GLU A 77 35.08 -5.64 31.83
CA GLU A 77 34.68 -4.53 30.98
C GLU A 77 34.43 -4.92 29.51
N LYS A 78 34.89 -6.10 29.06
CA LYS A 78 34.69 -6.60 27.69
C LYS A 78 33.61 -7.66 27.64
N HIS A 79 32.73 -7.54 26.65
CA HIS A 79 31.67 -8.51 26.40
C HIS A 79 32.18 -9.62 25.46
N ILE A 80 32.56 -10.75 26.03
CA ILE A 80 33.13 -11.87 25.28
C ILE A 80 32.13 -13.03 25.16
N ARG A 81 31.98 -13.55 23.93
CA ARG A 81 31.09 -14.67 23.57
C ARG A 81 31.84 -15.69 22.71
N GLY A 82 31.27 -16.89 22.60
CA GLY A 82 31.90 -18.01 21.90
C GLY A 82 31.10 -18.57 20.73
N THR A 83 31.82 -18.99 19.69
CA THR A 83 31.32 -19.83 18.58
C THR A 83 32.04 -21.18 18.60
N ILE A 84 31.30 -22.27 18.76
CA ILE A 84 31.84 -23.64 18.75
C ILE A 84 31.85 -24.20 17.33
N PHE A 85 32.87 -24.95 16.94
CA PHE A 85 32.95 -25.63 15.66
C PHE A 85 32.16 -26.95 15.67
N TRP A 86 31.32 -27.15 14.64
CA TRP A 86 30.66 -28.41 14.37
C TRP A 86 31.61 -29.32 13.58
N ASP A 87 32.21 -30.30 14.27
CA ASP A 87 33.03 -31.34 13.63
C ASP A 87 32.14 -32.57 13.30
N PRO A 88 31.87 -32.87 12.02
CA PRO A 88 30.99 -33.99 11.64
C PRO A 88 31.50 -35.35 12.13
N GLY A 89 32.83 -35.48 12.30
CA GLY A 89 33.51 -36.69 12.73
C GLY A 89 33.62 -36.85 14.24
N ASP A 90 33.25 -35.84 15.03
CA ASP A 90 33.28 -35.86 16.49
C ASP A 90 31.85 -36.03 17.07
N PRO A 91 31.56 -37.11 17.81
CA PRO A 91 30.26 -37.28 18.46
C PRO A 91 30.04 -36.34 19.65
N GLY A 92 31.04 -35.56 20.07
CA GLY A 92 31.00 -34.71 21.26
C GLY A 92 29.73 -33.86 21.36
N LEU A 93 29.49 -32.97 20.39
CA LEU A 93 28.29 -32.11 20.39
C LEU A 93 26.98 -32.90 20.18
N LYS A 94 27.02 -34.02 19.46
CA LYS A 94 25.85 -34.86 19.16
C LYS A 94 25.32 -35.61 20.39
N THR A 95 26.15 -35.76 21.42
CA THR A 95 25.84 -36.57 22.61
C THR A 95 25.55 -35.74 23.86
N LEU A 96 25.62 -34.41 23.77
CA LEU A 96 25.35 -33.53 24.90
C LEU A 96 23.87 -33.55 25.30
N THR A 97 23.64 -33.53 26.61
CA THR A 97 22.33 -33.35 27.21
C THR A 97 21.90 -31.88 27.19
N GLU A 98 20.59 -31.62 27.34
CA GLU A 98 20.08 -30.25 27.46
C GLU A 98 20.75 -29.45 28.59
N PHE A 99 21.06 -30.11 29.72
CA PHE A 99 21.72 -29.48 30.85
C PHE A 99 23.15 -29.03 30.50
N GLU A 100 23.87 -29.82 29.70
CA GLU A 100 25.23 -29.46 29.26
C GLU A 100 25.20 -28.31 28.26
N PHE A 101 24.23 -28.26 27.35
CA PHE A 101 24.03 -27.09 26.51
C PHE A 101 23.68 -25.83 27.31
N GLY A 102 22.92 -25.97 28.40
CA GLY A 102 22.68 -24.88 29.35
C GLY A 102 23.98 -24.30 29.91
N LYS A 103 24.93 -25.16 30.33
CA LYS A 103 26.25 -24.70 30.78
C LYS A 103 27.04 -23.97 29.71
N LEU A 104 26.99 -24.45 28.46
CA LEU A 104 27.64 -23.77 27.34
C LEU A 104 27.02 -22.39 27.10
N HIS A 105 25.70 -22.28 27.17
CA HIS A 105 24.99 -21.00 27.06
C HIS A 105 25.40 -20.04 28.19
N ASP A 106 25.42 -20.52 29.43
CA ASP A 106 25.77 -19.71 30.60
C ASP A 106 27.21 -19.23 30.54
N LEU A 107 28.15 -20.03 30.00
CA LEU A 107 29.54 -19.64 29.74
C LEU A 107 29.70 -18.66 28.56
N GLY A 108 28.65 -18.42 27.76
CA GLY A 108 28.62 -17.37 26.75
C GLY A 108 28.70 -17.87 25.30
N ILE A 109 28.51 -19.17 25.06
CA ILE A 109 28.37 -19.69 23.69
C ILE A 109 27.08 -19.16 23.08
N ARG A 110 27.16 -18.60 21.86
CA ARG A 110 26.03 -18.03 21.13
C ARG A 110 25.92 -18.51 19.69
N SER A 111 26.88 -19.29 19.21
CA SER A 111 26.91 -19.69 17.81
C SER A 111 27.57 -21.06 17.61
N VAL A 112 27.17 -21.74 16.54
CA VAL A 112 27.79 -22.99 16.07
C VAL A 112 28.32 -22.79 14.65
N ARG A 113 29.57 -23.17 14.37
CA ARG A 113 30.26 -22.92 13.10
C ARG A 113 30.34 -24.17 12.24
N ILE A 114 29.90 -24.07 10.99
CA ILE A 114 30.06 -25.07 9.93
C ILE A 114 31.19 -24.61 8.99
N HIS A 115 32.08 -25.51 8.61
CA HIS A 115 33.24 -25.18 7.76
C HIS A 115 33.29 -26.06 6.50
N GLY A 116 33.19 -25.46 5.31
CA GLY A 116 33.11 -26.16 4.04
C GLY A 116 34.42 -26.81 3.57
N SER A 117 35.59 -26.42 4.08
CA SER A 117 36.87 -27.03 3.66
C SER A 117 37.44 -28.06 4.64
N TYR A 118 36.71 -28.40 5.71
CA TYR A 118 37.20 -29.30 6.76
C TYR A 118 36.08 -30.23 7.24
N GLY A 119 36.29 -31.55 7.18
CA GLY A 119 35.28 -32.56 7.53
C GLY A 119 34.45 -33.10 6.35
N GLY A 120 34.53 -32.49 5.16
CA GLY A 120 33.87 -32.92 3.93
C GLY A 120 34.14 -31.97 2.75
N SER A 121 33.42 -32.14 1.63
CA SER A 121 33.49 -31.22 0.49
C SER A 121 32.39 -30.17 0.61
N GLY A 122 32.76 -28.93 0.92
CA GLY A 122 31.84 -27.79 0.93
C GLY A 122 31.28 -27.46 -0.44
N ASP A 123 31.82 -28.04 -1.52
CA ASP A 123 31.27 -27.97 -2.87
C ASP A 123 30.09 -28.96 -3.06
N ASP A 124 29.93 -29.94 -2.16
CA ASP A 124 28.80 -30.86 -2.14
C ASP A 124 27.64 -30.28 -1.31
N ALA A 125 26.66 -29.73 -2.01
CA ALA A 125 25.47 -29.14 -1.40
C ALA A 125 24.70 -30.13 -0.52
N SER A 126 24.66 -31.41 -0.86
CA SER A 126 23.92 -32.43 -0.09
C SER A 126 24.59 -32.66 1.26
N TRP A 127 25.92 -32.74 1.25
CA TRP A 127 26.71 -32.87 2.47
C TRP A 127 26.56 -31.63 3.37
N VAL A 128 26.57 -30.42 2.79
CA VAL A 128 26.39 -29.17 3.53
C VAL A 128 24.99 -29.08 4.14
N ILE A 129 23.95 -29.39 3.37
CA ILE A 129 22.56 -29.45 3.87
C ILE A 129 22.46 -30.37 5.09
N GLN A 130 23.06 -31.57 5.00
CA GLN A 130 23.09 -32.50 6.12
C GLN A 130 23.74 -31.90 7.37
N GLN A 131 24.80 -31.08 7.24
CA GLN A 131 25.41 -30.43 8.40
C GLN A 131 24.46 -29.40 9.05
N PHE A 132 23.74 -28.60 8.26
CA PHE A 132 22.77 -27.65 8.80
C PHE A 132 21.60 -28.37 9.50
N GLU A 133 21.09 -29.46 8.92
CA GLU A 133 20.02 -30.27 9.51
C GLU A 133 20.48 -30.97 10.80
N ASP A 134 21.70 -31.52 10.81
CA ASP A 134 22.28 -32.14 11.99
C ASP A 134 22.44 -31.11 13.12
N VAL A 135 22.98 -29.92 12.82
CA VAL A 135 23.14 -28.84 13.81
C VAL A 135 21.76 -28.39 14.32
N ALA A 136 20.76 -28.22 13.46
CA ALA A 136 19.40 -27.86 13.86
C ALA A 136 18.72 -28.92 14.73
N SER A 137 19.08 -30.19 14.55
CA SER A 137 18.47 -31.32 15.27
C SER A 137 19.13 -31.59 16.63
N HIS A 138 20.44 -31.36 16.75
CA HIS A 138 21.20 -31.68 17.97
C HIS A 138 21.47 -30.48 18.86
N CYS A 139 21.54 -29.26 18.31
CA CYS A 139 21.82 -28.05 19.08
C CYS A 139 20.53 -27.32 19.46
N PRO A 140 20.39 -26.79 20.69
CA PRO A 140 19.20 -26.07 21.15
C PRO A 140 19.16 -24.61 20.64
N LEU A 141 19.26 -24.43 19.32
CA LEU A 141 19.42 -23.13 18.66
C LEU A 141 18.26 -22.17 18.98
N ARG A 142 17.02 -22.63 18.79
CA ARG A 142 15.81 -21.82 19.04
C ARG A 142 15.65 -21.45 20.51
N ARG A 143 15.93 -22.39 21.41
CA ARG A 143 15.73 -22.23 22.86
C ARG A 143 16.61 -21.13 23.43
N TYR A 144 17.85 -21.05 22.94
CA TYR A 144 18.87 -20.12 23.45
C TYR A 144 19.17 -18.95 22.51
N ASN A 145 18.42 -18.84 21.40
CA ASN A 145 18.68 -17.88 20.33
C ASN A 145 20.13 -17.93 19.83
N TRP A 146 20.67 -19.14 19.59
CA TRP A 146 22.00 -19.31 19.01
C TRP A 146 21.95 -19.18 17.49
N SER A 147 23.02 -18.64 16.92
CA SER A 147 23.23 -18.56 15.47
C SER A 147 23.98 -19.76 14.91
N ILE A 148 23.90 -19.97 13.60
CA ILE A 148 24.81 -20.83 12.84
C ILE A 148 25.73 -19.94 12.02
N SER A 149 27.04 -20.06 12.15
CA SER A 149 28.03 -19.38 11.32
C SER A 149 28.59 -20.37 10.30
N ALA A 150 28.70 -20.01 9.03
CA ALA A 150 29.08 -20.96 8.00
C ALA A 150 30.05 -20.35 6.99
N GLN A 151 31.22 -20.98 6.86
CA GLN A 151 32.23 -20.63 5.86
C GLN A 151 32.16 -21.62 4.71
N LEU A 152 31.54 -21.22 3.61
CA LEU A 152 31.32 -22.07 2.44
C LEU A 152 31.87 -21.41 1.16
N PRO A 153 32.16 -22.20 0.11
CA PRO A 153 32.40 -21.68 -1.22
C PRO A 153 31.21 -20.85 -1.73
N LEU A 154 31.50 -19.84 -2.56
CA LEU A 154 30.47 -18.96 -3.12
C LEU A 154 29.40 -19.76 -3.90
N THR A 155 29.83 -20.80 -4.61
CA THR A 155 29.00 -21.69 -5.45
C THR A 155 28.00 -22.52 -4.67
N THR A 156 28.20 -22.68 -3.36
CA THR A 156 27.39 -23.57 -2.52
C THR A 156 26.15 -22.87 -1.97
N TRP A 157 26.24 -21.56 -1.66
CA TRP A 157 25.11 -20.79 -1.12
C TRP A 157 23.83 -20.87 -1.95
N PRO A 158 23.87 -20.75 -3.30
CA PRO A 158 22.67 -20.87 -4.13
C PRO A 158 22.05 -22.27 -4.04
N ALA A 159 22.88 -23.31 -3.98
CA ALA A 159 22.43 -24.70 -3.98
C ALA A 159 21.69 -25.10 -2.69
N ILE A 160 21.96 -24.40 -1.58
CA ILE A 160 21.35 -24.67 -0.27
C ILE A 160 20.30 -23.63 0.15
N ALA A 161 20.14 -22.55 -0.61
CA ALA A 161 19.29 -21.40 -0.25
C ALA A 161 17.84 -21.78 0.03
N GLU A 162 17.24 -22.65 -0.79
CA GLU A 162 15.87 -23.12 -0.59
C GLU A 162 15.74 -23.91 0.72
N THR A 163 16.74 -24.73 1.06
CA THR A 163 16.73 -25.49 2.31
C THR A 163 16.82 -24.56 3.52
N LEU A 164 17.74 -23.58 3.50
CA LEU A 164 17.91 -22.64 4.60
C LEU A 164 16.64 -21.80 4.87
N THR A 165 15.91 -21.45 3.81
CA THR A 165 14.71 -20.60 3.88
C THR A 165 13.42 -21.38 4.15
N ALA A 166 13.31 -22.64 3.70
CA ALA A 166 12.11 -23.45 3.87
C ALA A 166 12.15 -24.40 5.08
N HIS A 167 13.33 -24.82 5.54
CA HIS A 167 13.45 -25.85 6.57
C HIS A 167 12.90 -25.34 7.93
N PRO A 168 11.94 -26.05 8.55
CA PRO A 168 11.30 -25.61 9.79
C PRO A 168 12.29 -25.34 10.91
N GLY A 169 13.35 -26.13 11.04
CA GLY A 169 14.37 -25.95 12.09
C GLY A 169 15.33 -24.77 11.84
N LEU A 170 15.41 -24.24 10.62
CA LEU A 170 16.46 -23.28 10.21
C LEU A 170 15.92 -21.90 9.82
N LYS A 171 14.70 -21.82 9.28
CA LYS A 171 14.09 -20.58 8.77
C LYS A 171 14.00 -19.41 9.77
N GLU A 172 14.03 -19.71 11.07
CA GLU A 172 13.95 -18.74 12.18
C GLU A 172 15.29 -18.60 12.93
N ILE A 173 16.31 -19.37 12.55
CA ILE A 173 17.63 -19.35 13.20
C ILE A 173 18.52 -18.34 12.48
N PRO A 174 19.21 -17.44 13.21
CA PRO A 174 20.20 -16.56 12.60
C PRO A 174 21.33 -17.37 11.96
N ILE A 175 21.56 -17.18 10.66
CA ILE A 175 22.63 -17.81 9.89
C ILE A 175 23.59 -16.71 9.44
N ILE A 176 24.86 -16.87 9.80
CA ILE A 176 25.93 -15.93 9.51
C ILE A 176 26.81 -16.50 8.39
N VAL A 177 26.83 -15.82 7.26
CA VAL A 177 27.72 -16.06 6.13
C VAL A 177 29.12 -15.54 6.50
N ASP A 178 30.06 -16.45 6.70
CA ASP A 178 31.44 -16.09 7.06
C ASP A 178 32.25 -15.59 5.85
N HIS A 179 33.27 -14.76 6.11
CA HIS A 179 34.29 -14.32 5.15
C HIS A 179 33.73 -13.80 3.82
N ASN A 180 32.73 -12.90 3.87
CA ASN A 180 32.08 -12.31 2.71
C ASN A 180 31.43 -13.35 1.76
N GLY A 181 31.06 -14.52 2.28
CA GLY A 181 30.50 -15.63 1.48
C GLY A 181 31.49 -16.23 0.49
N SER A 182 32.80 -16.07 0.76
CA SER A 182 33.88 -16.43 -0.15
C SER A 182 33.85 -15.72 -1.51
N ALA A 183 33.14 -14.58 -1.62
CA ALA A 183 33.12 -13.78 -2.84
C ALA A 183 34.50 -13.15 -3.13
N THR A 184 34.84 -13.04 -4.42
CA THR A 184 36.05 -12.39 -4.92
C THR A 184 35.67 -11.28 -5.90
N PRO A 185 36.59 -10.34 -6.24
CA PRO A 185 36.26 -9.24 -7.15
C PRO A 185 35.76 -9.70 -8.53
N SER A 186 36.32 -10.80 -9.06
CA SER A 186 35.87 -11.40 -10.32
C SER A 186 34.51 -12.10 -10.21
N GLY A 187 34.10 -12.47 -9.00
CA GLY A 187 32.84 -13.16 -8.72
C GLY A 187 31.62 -12.25 -8.72
N ILE A 188 31.78 -10.93 -8.72
CA ILE A 188 30.66 -9.99 -8.55
C ILE A 188 29.57 -10.09 -9.65
N SER A 189 29.96 -10.43 -10.87
CA SER A 189 29.04 -10.57 -12.01
C SER A 189 28.47 -11.98 -12.17
N THR A 190 28.79 -12.90 -11.24
CA THR A 190 28.38 -14.29 -11.34
C THR A 190 26.94 -14.49 -10.82
N PRO A 191 26.18 -15.45 -11.40
CA PRO A 191 24.86 -15.82 -10.89
C PRO A 191 24.89 -16.27 -9.42
N GLU A 192 26.00 -16.89 -8.99
CA GLU A 192 26.21 -17.36 -7.63
C GLU A 192 26.26 -16.20 -6.64
N PHE A 193 26.98 -15.13 -6.96
CA PHE A 193 27.01 -13.92 -6.12
C PHE A 193 25.65 -13.22 -6.07
N THR A 194 24.95 -13.15 -7.20
CA THR A 194 23.59 -12.58 -7.24
C THR A 194 22.63 -13.38 -6.36
N SER A 195 22.74 -14.70 -6.37
CA SER A 195 21.94 -15.60 -5.54
C SER A 195 22.30 -15.49 -4.06
N LEU A 196 23.58 -15.30 -3.72
CA LEU A 196 24.01 -14.99 -2.36
C LEU A 196 23.40 -13.67 -1.87
N LEU A 197 23.40 -12.62 -2.69
CA LEU A 197 22.76 -11.34 -2.35
C LEU A 197 21.26 -11.55 -2.07
N HIS A 198 20.56 -12.31 -2.91
CA HIS A 198 19.15 -12.64 -2.68
C HIS A 198 18.96 -13.42 -1.37
N LEU A 199 19.83 -14.37 -1.07
CA LEU A 199 19.80 -15.10 0.20
C LEU A 199 19.99 -14.14 1.39
N LEU A 200 20.95 -13.21 1.31
CA LEU A 200 21.21 -12.20 2.35
C LEU A 200 20.05 -11.22 2.58
N SER A 201 19.10 -11.11 1.64
CA SER A 201 17.85 -10.36 1.87
C SER A 201 16.90 -11.05 2.85
N SER A 202 17.16 -12.30 3.23
CA SER A 202 16.37 -13.03 4.22
C SER A 202 16.64 -12.52 5.64
N PRO A 203 15.62 -12.42 6.50
CA PRO A 203 15.73 -11.72 7.79
C PRO A 203 16.63 -12.41 8.81
N ASN A 204 16.80 -13.73 8.67
CA ASN A 204 17.67 -14.52 9.51
C ASN A 204 19.09 -14.65 8.94
N MET A 205 19.41 -13.98 7.83
CA MET A 205 20.75 -14.06 7.21
C MET A 205 21.59 -12.84 7.55
N TYR A 206 22.81 -13.11 8.01
CA TYR A 206 23.82 -12.14 8.38
C TYR A 206 25.10 -12.43 7.61
N ILE A 207 25.98 -11.44 7.47
CA ILE A 207 27.25 -11.62 6.76
C ILE A 207 28.39 -10.94 7.51
N LYS A 208 29.50 -11.66 7.66
CA LYS A 208 30.73 -11.11 8.21
C LYS A 208 31.56 -10.47 7.10
N LEU A 209 31.83 -9.18 7.26
CA LEU A 209 32.82 -8.44 6.51
C LEU A 209 34.15 -8.52 7.26
N GLY A 210 35.15 -9.10 6.60
CA GLY A 210 36.44 -9.39 7.20
C GLY A 210 37.31 -10.25 6.31
N ALA A 211 38.60 -10.36 6.66
CA ALA A 211 39.58 -11.16 5.93
C ALA A 211 39.62 -10.86 4.42
N LEU A 212 39.55 -9.58 4.05
CA LEU A 212 39.48 -9.17 2.64
C LEU A 212 40.75 -9.58 1.89
N HIS A 213 41.90 -9.57 2.59
CA HIS A 213 43.18 -10.08 2.09
C HIS A 213 43.13 -11.55 1.61
N GLN A 214 42.22 -12.37 2.13
CA GLN A 214 42.06 -13.77 1.65
C GLN A 214 41.27 -13.86 0.35
N ARG A 215 40.58 -12.79 -0.06
CA ARG A 215 39.73 -12.76 -1.26
C ARG A 215 40.40 -12.03 -2.43
N SER A 216 41.28 -11.08 -2.15
CA SER A 216 42.02 -10.33 -3.16
C SER A 216 43.39 -9.88 -2.63
N ASN A 217 44.42 -10.01 -3.47
CA ASN A 217 45.74 -9.42 -3.20
C ASN A 217 45.70 -7.88 -3.21
N GLN A 218 44.70 -7.29 -3.87
CA GLN A 218 44.43 -5.85 -3.86
C GLN A 218 43.06 -5.61 -3.23
N ILE A 219 43.05 -5.34 -1.92
CA ILE A 219 41.84 -5.22 -1.11
C ILE A 219 40.88 -4.16 -1.66
N SER A 220 41.39 -3.08 -2.25
CA SER A 220 40.55 -2.03 -2.85
C SER A 220 39.60 -2.54 -3.95
N GLN A 221 39.90 -3.67 -4.59
CA GLN A 221 39.01 -4.27 -5.60
C GLN A 221 37.75 -4.92 -4.97
N MET A 222 37.73 -5.12 -3.66
CA MET A 222 36.55 -5.61 -2.93
C MET A 222 35.47 -4.54 -2.75
N GLU A 223 35.75 -3.26 -3.02
CA GLU A 223 34.81 -2.16 -2.84
C GLU A 223 33.43 -2.46 -3.43
N HIS A 224 33.38 -2.91 -4.68
CA HIS A 224 32.11 -3.18 -5.35
C HIS A 224 31.36 -4.38 -4.73
N VAL A 225 32.09 -5.39 -4.25
CA VAL A 225 31.51 -6.56 -3.59
C VAL A 225 30.89 -6.13 -2.25
N ILE A 226 31.63 -5.36 -1.45
CA ILE A 226 31.16 -4.87 -0.15
C ILE A 226 29.99 -3.92 -0.30
N LYS A 227 30.06 -2.96 -1.24
CA LYS A 227 28.94 -2.04 -1.51
C LYS A 227 27.70 -2.78 -2.00
N ALA A 228 27.86 -3.85 -2.80
CA ALA A 228 26.73 -4.67 -3.23
C ALA A 228 26.09 -5.40 -2.03
N ILE A 229 26.90 -6.03 -1.17
CA ILE A 229 26.43 -6.68 0.05
C ILE A 229 25.70 -5.68 0.96
N ALA A 230 26.34 -4.54 1.24
CA ALA A 230 25.80 -3.54 2.15
C ALA A 230 24.54 -2.85 1.63
N LYS A 231 24.43 -2.70 0.31
CA LYS A 231 23.21 -2.20 -0.33
C LYS A 231 22.06 -3.20 -0.21
N THR A 232 22.35 -4.50 -0.33
CA THR A 232 21.31 -5.53 -0.28
C THR A 232 20.86 -5.86 1.14
N ALA A 233 21.78 -5.85 2.11
CA ALA A 233 21.51 -6.24 3.49
C ALA A 233 22.17 -5.27 4.49
N PRO A 234 21.76 -3.99 4.53
CA PRO A 234 22.40 -2.95 5.34
C PRO A 234 22.37 -3.25 6.85
N ASP A 235 21.31 -3.91 7.33
CA ASP A 235 21.11 -4.23 8.75
C ASP A 235 21.75 -5.56 9.20
N SER A 236 22.37 -6.29 8.27
CA SER A 236 22.82 -7.66 8.48
C SER A 236 24.35 -7.81 8.45
N ILE A 237 25.06 -6.70 8.60
CA ILE A 237 26.51 -6.61 8.43
C ILE A 237 27.21 -6.76 9.77
N LEU A 238 28.05 -7.78 9.88
CA LEU A 238 28.93 -8.01 11.01
C LEU A 238 30.38 -7.69 10.63
N TRP A 239 31.16 -7.14 11.55
CA TRP A 239 32.60 -7.03 11.36
C TRP A 239 33.33 -8.24 11.94
N GLY A 240 34.42 -8.68 11.33
CA GLY A 240 35.29 -9.73 11.86
C GLY A 240 36.73 -9.51 11.46
N SER A 241 37.65 -9.44 12.43
CA SER A 241 39.06 -9.19 12.12
C SER A 241 39.78 -10.41 11.56
N ASP A 242 39.28 -11.63 11.77
CA ASP A 242 39.94 -12.89 11.42
C ASP A 242 41.34 -13.05 12.04
N TRP A 243 41.50 -12.49 13.24
CA TRP A 243 42.78 -12.53 13.95
C TRP A 243 42.91 -13.84 14.76
N PRO A 244 44.09 -14.47 14.82
CA PRO A 244 45.29 -14.16 14.05
C PRO A 244 45.15 -14.63 12.61
N HIS A 245 45.71 -13.84 11.67
CA HIS A 245 45.62 -14.05 10.23
C HIS A 245 46.40 -15.30 9.78
N CYS A 246 45.83 -16.48 9.93
CA CYS A 246 46.54 -17.74 9.69
C CYS A 246 46.81 -17.99 8.21
N ASN A 247 48.02 -18.44 7.88
CA ASN A 247 48.32 -18.92 6.53
C ASN A 247 47.86 -20.37 6.32
N ALA A 248 46.56 -20.57 6.13
CA ALA A 248 45.99 -21.91 5.88
C ALA A 248 46.39 -22.53 4.53
N ALA A 249 47.05 -21.78 3.64
CA ALA A 249 47.56 -22.32 2.37
C ALA A 249 48.79 -23.22 2.57
N ILE A 250 49.58 -22.97 3.62
CA ILE A 250 50.73 -23.81 3.98
C ILE A 250 50.23 -24.99 4.83
N ARG A 251 50.14 -26.16 4.21
CA ARG A 251 49.72 -27.40 4.89
C ARG A 251 50.88 -28.01 5.67
N GLY A 252 50.59 -28.59 6.84
CA GLY A 252 51.56 -29.36 7.61
C GLY A 252 51.59 -29.10 9.11
N LEU A 253 52.49 -29.81 9.79
CA LEU A 253 52.61 -29.79 11.25
C LEU A 253 53.63 -28.77 11.78
N THR A 254 54.40 -28.15 10.89
CA THR A 254 55.38 -27.12 11.23
C THR A 254 54.66 -25.80 11.53
N PRO A 255 54.86 -25.18 12.70
CA PRO A 255 54.26 -23.89 13.01
C PRO A 255 54.67 -22.80 12.02
N THR A 256 53.69 -22.11 11.43
CA THR A 256 53.89 -20.94 10.58
C THR A 256 53.50 -19.66 11.31
N PRO A 257 54.23 -18.56 11.14
CA PRO A 257 53.82 -17.26 11.67
C PRO A 257 52.51 -16.79 11.01
N PRO A 258 51.69 -15.97 11.70
CA PRO A 258 50.57 -15.27 11.09
C PRO A 258 51.00 -14.41 9.89
N LEU A 259 50.10 -14.23 8.94
CA LEU A 259 50.26 -13.28 7.84
C LEU A 259 50.30 -11.85 8.42
N GLU A 260 51.23 -11.04 7.91
CA GLU A 260 51.21 -9.60 8.17
C GLU A 260 50.08 -8.97 7.35
N VAL A 261 49.01 -8.55 8.05
CA VAL A 261 47.82 -7.95 7.46
C VAL A 261 47.55 -6.61 8.15
N ASP A 262 47.45 -5.55 7.35
CA ASP A 262 47.05 -4.23 7.82
C ASP A 262 45.54 -4.19 8.04
N THR A 263 45.10 -4.57 9.24
CA THR A 263 43.68 -4.57 9.62
C THR A 263 43.13 -3.15 9.74
N ASP A 264 43.99 -2.16 9.96
CA ASP A 264 43.60 -0.75 10.05
C ASP A 264 43.26 -0.23 8.66
N GLN A 265 44.02 -0.61 7.64
CA GLN A 265 43.69 -0.33 6.24
C GLN A 265 42.37 -1.00 5.83
N GLU A 266 42.10 -2.25 6.24
CA GLU A 266 40.80 -2.89 5.98
C GLU A 266 39.64 -2.10 6.62
N LEU A 267 39.81 -1.63 7.86
CA LEU A 267 38.80 -0.82 8.57
C LEU A 267 38.59 0.57 7.95
N GLU A 268 39.67 1.26 7.57
CA GLU A 268 39.60 2.55 6.87
C GLU A 268 38.80 2.41 5.57
N LEU A 269 39.08 1.36 4.78
CA LEU A 269 38.36 1.08 3.54
C LEU A 269 36.88 0.73 3.78
N LEU A 270 36.57 -0.11 4.77
CA LEU A 270 35.19 -0.43 5.11
C LEU A 270 34.41 0.81 5.56
N ARG A 271 35.02 1.69 6.37
CA ARG A 271 34.40 2.96 6.78
C ARG A 271 34.15 3.89 5.59
N ASP A 272 35.07 3.94 4.62
CA ASP A 272 34.92 4.76 3.41
C ASP A 272 33.86 4.20 2.45
N TRP A 273 33.64 2.88 2.45
CA TRP A 273 32.71 2.23 1.53
C TRP A 273 31.27 2.17 2.04
N LEU A 274 31.06 2.15 3.36
CA LEU A 274 29.76 2.05 4.00
C LEU A 274 29.20 3.44 4.34
N THR A 275 27.88 3.59 4.31
CA THR A 275 27.23 4.81 4.81
C THR A 275 27.34 4.90 6.33
N GLU A 276 27.08 6.08 6.89
CA GLU A 276 27.08 6.28 8.34
C GLU A 276 26.08 5.35 9.04
N GLU A 277 24.87 5.23 8.50
CA GLU A 277 23.84 4.31 8.96
C GLU A 277 24.27 2.84 8.90
N GLN A 278 24.88 2.40 7.79
CA GLN A 278 25.38 1.02 7.64
C GLN A 278 26.52 0.71 8.59
N TRP A 279 27.37 1.69 8.88
CA TRP A 279 28.50 1.54 9.79
C TRP A 279 28.06 1.52 11.25
N GLU A 280 27.13 2.38 11.65
CA GLU A 280 26.69 2.54 13.05
C GLU A 280 25.62 1.53 13.48
N HIS A 281 25.08 0.72 12.55
CA HIS A 281 24.01 -0.22 12.84
C HIS A 281 24.39 -1.25 13.91
N ASP A 282 23.53 -1.39 14.93
CA ASP A 282 23.73 -2.29 16.06
C ASP A 282 23.13 -3.68 15.76
N VAL A 283 24.00 -4.66 15.50
CA VAL A 283 23.57 -6.03 15.20
C VAL A 283 23.34 -6.82 16.49
N THR A 284 22.07 -7.11 16.79
CA THR A 284 21.63 -7.74 18.05
C THR A 284 21.80 -9.27 18.11
N VAL A 285 22.37 -9.91 17.08
CA VAL A 285 22.47 -11.38 16.91
C VAL A 285 23.10 -12.10 18.10
N PHE A 286 23.96 -11.42 18.86
CA PHE A 286 24.69 -12.03 19.98
C PHE A 286 24.16 -11.64 21.38
N ARG A 287 23.06 -10.86 21.46
CA ARG A 287 22.45 -10.42 22.73
C ARG A 287 21.49 -11.46 23.32
N THR A 288 21.40 -11.52 24.65
CA THR A 288 20.49 -12.42 25.37
C THR A 288 19.16 -11.76 25.67
N THR A 289 18.06 -12.52 25.58
CA THR A 289 16.74 -12.16 26.11
C THR A 289 16.83 -11.95 27.63
N GLY A 290 16.92 -10.69 28.07
CA GLY A 290 17.06 -10.34 29.49
C GLY A 290 17.78 -9.01 29.77
N GLU A 291 18.54 -8.48 28.80
CA GLU A 291 18.91 -7.05 28.78
C GLU A 291 17.71 -6.29 28.18
N GLU A 292 17.16 -5.32 28.92
CA GLU A 292 15.89 -4.63 28.62
C GLU A 292 15.81 -4.14 27.16
N VAL A 293 14.97 -4.79 26.37
CA VAL A 293 14.32 -4.19 25.20
C VAL A 293 12.87 -4.65 25.21
N GLU A 294 11.96 -3.69 25.44
CA GLU A 294 10.56 -3.80 25.08
C GLU A 294 10.44 -4.40 23.68
N ASN A 295 9.69 -5.50 23.54
CA ASN A 295 9.20 -6.02 22.26
C ASN A 295 10.21 -5.94 21.10
N VAL A 296 11.19 -6.85 21.04
CA VAL A 296 11.91 -7.10 19.79
C VAL A 296 10.95 -7.83 18.84
N PRO A 297 10.52 -7.23 17.72
CA PRO A 297 9.80 -7.98 16.72
C PRO A 297 10.82 -8.91 16.05
N THR A 298 10.55 -10.22 16.08
CA THR A 298 11.06 -11.14 15.05
C THR A 298 10.87 -10.44 13.71
N LYS A 299 11.94 -10.18 12.95
CA LYS A 299 11.87 -9.49 11.65
C LYS A 299 11.12 -10.41 10.67
N GLN A 300 9.80 -10.49 10.80
CA GLN A 300 8.92 -10.80 9.68
C GLN A 300 9.28 -9.73 8.66
N LEU A 301 9.87 -10.11 7.52
CA LEU A 301 9.87 -9.25 6.34
C LEU A 301 8.45 -8.71 6.26
N THR A 302 8.28 -7.43 6.53
CA THR A 302 6.95 -6.86 6.43
C THR A 302 6.57 -7.03 4.97
N LEU A 303 5.28 -7.13 4.72
CA LEU A 303 4.79 -7.22 3.35
C LEU A 303 5.37 -6.11 2.45
N LEU A 304 5.67 -4.94 3.05
CA LEU A 304 6.37 -3.82 2.46
C LEU A 304 7.82 -4.11 2.07
N ASP A 305 8.57 -4.82 2.92
CA ASP A 305 9.98 -5.16 2.66
C ASP A 305 10.09 -6.17 1.51
N THR A 306 9.18 -7.13 1.44
CA THR A 306 9.12 -8.09 0.32
C THR A 306 8.77 -7.36 -0.99
N TYR A 307 7.80 -6.44 -0.97
CA TYR A 307 7.47 -5.62 -2.13
C TYR A 307 8.63 -4.70 -2.57
N ARG A 308 9.35 -4.09 -1.63
CA ARG A 308 10.51 -3.22 -1.89
C ARG A 308 11.73 -3.98 -2.42
N SER A 309 11.81 -5.30 -2.19
CA SER A 309 12.88 -6.15 -2.69
C SER A 309 12.81 -6.45 -4.19
N TYR A 310 11.63 -6.29 -4.81
CA TYR A 310 11.45 -6.49 -6.24
C TYR A 310 12.18 -5.41 -7.07
N THR A 311 12.78 -5.81 -8.21
CA THR A 311 13.42 -4.83 -9.10
C THR A 311 12.39 -3.83 -9.63
N PRO A 312 12.75 -2.54 -9.82
CA PRO A 312 11.81 -1.51 -10.29
C PRO A 312 11.11 -1.86 -11.61
N GLU A 313 11.80 -2.57 -12.50
CA GLU A 313 11.27 -3.05 -13.77
C GLU A 313 10.25 -4.18 -13.57
N PHE A 314 10.57 -5.18 -12.74
CA PHE A 314 9.67 -6.29 -12.43
C PHE A 314 8.41 -5.83 -11.68
N SER A 315 8.56 -4.93 -10.70
CA SER A 315 7.44 -4.35 -9.95
C SER A 315 6.49 -3.60 -10.88
N LYS A 316 7.01 -2.78 -11.82
CA LYS A 316 6.16 -2.03 -12.77
C LYS A 316 5.38 -2.92 -13.72
N GLU A 317 6.02 -3.95 -14.29
CA GLU A 317 5.33 -4.84 -15.23
C GLU A 317 4.25 -5.67 -14.51
N THR A 318 4.62 -6.26 -13.38
CA THR A 318 3.71 -7.08 -12.56
C THR A 318 2.56 -6.23 -12.01
N GLU A 319 2.82 -5.00 -11.54
CA GLU A 319 1.79 -4.06 -11.13
C GLU A 319 0.82 -3.71 -12.26
N ALA A 320 1.32 -3.43 -13.47
CA ALA A 320 0.47 -3.09 -14.61
C ALA A 320 -0.45 -4.27 -15.01
N GLN A 321 0.10 -5.50 -15.01
CA GLN A 321 -0.66 -6.71 -15.27
C GLN A 321 -1.71 -6.95 -14.17
N LEU A 322 -1.30 -6.82 -12.91
CA LEU A 322 -2.18 -6.96 -11.74
C LEU A 322 -3.33 -5.95 -11.78
N VAL A 323 -3.05 -4.67 -12.01
CA VAL A 323 -4.07 -3.61 -12.10
C VAL A 323 -5.07 -3.91 -13.22
N ARG A 324 -4.61 -4.37 -14.38
CA ARG A 324 -5.50 -4.77 -15.48
C ARG A 324 -6.38 -5.97 -15.10
N LYS A 325 -5.82 -6.94 -14.38
CA LYS A 325 -6.54 -8.12 -13.89
C LYS A 325 -7.61 -7.74 -12.87
N ILE A 326 -7.28 -6.85 -11.94
CA ILE A 326 -8.18 -6.24 -10.96
C ILE A 326 -9.30 -5.49 -11.69
N ASP A 327 -8.96 -4.63 -12.66
CA ASP A 327 -9.94 -3.84 -13.43
C ASP A 327 -10.95 -4.71 -14.17
N LEU A 328 -10.51 -5.77 -14.84
CA LEU A 328 -11.38 -6.67 -15.60
C LEU A 328 -12.33 -7.47 -14.70
N ARG A 329 -11.99 -7.67 -13.42
CA ARG A 329 -12.77 -8.50 -12.50
C ARG A 329 -13.69 -7.67 -11.60
N LEU A 330 -13.21 -6.55 -11.09
CA LEU A 330 -13.91 -5.71 -10.11
C LEU A 330 -14.82 -4.67 -10.76
N LEU A 331 -14.31 -3.91 -11.73
CA LEU A 331 -15.05 -2.75 -12.26
C LEU A 331 -16.34 -3.15 -13.00
N PRO A 332 -16.36 -4.17 -13.90
CA PRO A 332 -17.60 -4.56 -14.57
C PRO A 332 -18.70 -4.94 -13.58
N LEU A 333 -18.35 -5.66 -12.51
CA LEU A 333 -19.32 -6.11 -11.52
C LEU A 333 -19.86 -4.95 -10.68
N ILE A 334 -18.98 -4.11 -10.11
CA ILE A 334 -19.38 -2.96 -9.29
C ILE A 334 -20.19 -1.96 -10.12
N VAL A 335 -19.75 -1.66 -11.35
CA VAL A 335 -20.48 -0.77 -12.27
C VAL A 335 -21.84 -1.37 -12.64
N THR A 336 -21.94 -2.69 -12.85
CA THR A 336 -23.21 -3.36 -13.11
C THR A 336 -24.15 -3.26 -11.92
N ILE A 337 -23.67 -3.53 -10.69
CA ILE A 337 -24.50 -3.41 -9.49
C ILE A 337 -24.99 -1.97 -9.33
N TYR A 338 -24.11 -0.99 -9.50
CA TYR A 338 -24.48 0.42 -9.41
C TYR A 338 -25.45 0.85 -10.52
N LEU A 339 -25.29 0.31 -11.73
CA LEU A 339 -26.18 0.53 -12.85
C LEU A 339 -27.58 0.04 -12.50
N PHE A 340 -27.73 -1.19 -12.02
CA PHE A 340 -29.02 -1.77 -11.66
C PHE A 340 -29.64 -1.11 -10.42
N ASN A 341 -28.81 -0.69 -9.48
CA ASN A 341 -29.24 0.10 -8.33
C ASN A 341 -29.94 1.40 -8.77
N TYR A 342 -29.34 2.15 -9.70
CA TYR A 342 -29.99 3.33 -10.27
C TYR A 342 -31.11 3.03 -11.27
N LEU A 343 -31.15 1.83 -11.87
CA LEU A 343 -32.29 1.43 -12.70
C LEU A 343 -33.53 1.36 -11.82
N ASP A 344 -33.47 0.59 -10.73
CA ASP A 344 -34.56 0.40 -9.77
C ASP A 344 -35.06 1.72 -9.18
N ARG A 345 -34.14 2.66 -8.93
CA ARG A 345 -34.46 4.01 -8.42
C ARG A 345 -35.30 4.81 -9.42
N ASN A 346 -35.03 4.68 -10.71
CA ASN A 346 -35.68 5.46 -11.78
C ASN A 346 -36.90 4.78 -12.39
N SER A 347 -37.15 3.50 -12.12
CA SER A 347 -38.29 2.74 -12.67
C SER A 347 -39.64 3.39 -12.37
N ILE A 348 -39.79 4.06 -11.22
CA ILE A 348 -41.01 4.77 -10.84
C ILE A 348 -41.36 5.90 -11.81
N THR A 349 -40.34 6.60 -12.32
CA THR A 349 -40.51 7.67 -13.32
C THR A 349 -40.97 7.12 -14.66
N GLN A 350 -40.49 5.94 -15.05
CA GLN A 350 -40.86 5.30 -16.31
C GLN A 350 -42.28 4.72 -16.25
N ALA A 351 -42.60 4.06 -15.13
CA ALA A 351 -43.92 3.53 -14.81
C ALA A 351 -45.01 4.62 -14.84
N ARG A 352 -44.66 5.87 -14.51
CA ARG A 352 -45.55 7.03 -14.59
C ARG A 352 -46.21 7.21 -15.95
N LEU A 353 -45.50 6.93 -17.05
CA LEU A 353 -46.04 7.09 -18.40
C LEU A 353 -47.09 6.03 -18.78
N TYR A 354 -47.17 4.93 -18.01
CA TYR A 354 -47.97 3.74 -18.30
C TYR A 354 -49.01 3.44 -17.21
N GLY A 355 -49.60 4.47 -16.60
CA GLY A 355 -50.79 4.31 -15.75
C GLY A 355 -50.53 4.18 -14.25
N LEU A 356 -49.27 4.27 -13.78
CA LEU A 356 -48.97 4.09 -12.35
C LEU A 356 -49.77 5.04 -11.45
N GLN A 357 -49.88 6.31 -11.81
CA GLN A 357 -50.58 7.32 -10.99
C GLN A 357 -52.10 7.15 -11.05
N GLU A 358 -52.61 6.67 -12.18
CA GLU A 358 -54.01 6.35 -12.41
C GLU A 358 -54.43 5.15 -11.55
N ASP A 359 -53.63 4.08 -11.55
CA ASP A 359 -53.91 2.82 -10.86
C ASP A 359 -53.72 2.90 -9.34
N THR A 360 -52.79 3.73 -8.87
CA THR A 360 -52.46 3.85 -7.43
C THR A 360 -53.14 5.05 -6.76
N HIS A 361 -53.75 5.93 -7.55
CA HIS A 361 -54.27 7.23 -7.11
C HIS A 361 -53.24 8.16 -6.45
N VAL A 362 -51.94 7.88 -6.58
CA VAL A 362 -50.84 8.69 -6.03
C VAL A 362 -50.49 9.81 -7.02
N LYS A 363 -50.95 11.04 -6.72
CA LYS A 363 -50.77 12.24 -7.58
C LYS A 363 -50.15 13.42 -6.82
N GLY A 364 -49.69 14.42 -7.58
CA GLY A 364 -49.24 15.70 -7.03
C GLY A 364 -48.16 15.56 -5.96
N ALA A 365 -48.35 16.23 -4.81
CA ALA A 365 -47.39 16.23 -3.71
C ALA A 365 -47.06 14.82 -3.20
N THR A 366 -48.04 13.91 -3.09
CA THR A 366 -47.82 12.55 -2.58
C THR A 366 -46.92 11.71 -3.50
N TYR A 367 -47.01 11.91 -4.82
CA TYR A 367 -46.09 11.30 -5.78
C TYR A 367 -44.66 11.86 -5.61
N GLN A 368 -44.55 13.17 -5.41
CA GLN A 368 -43.25 13.79 -5.13
C GLN A 368 -42.65 13.33 -3.80
N THR A 369 -43.49 13.15 -2.78
CA THR A 369 -43.08 12.53 -1.52
C THR A 369 -42.59 11.10 -1.74
N ALA A 370 -43.19 10.31 -2.62
CA ALA A 370 -42.71 8.95 -2.92
C ALA A 370 -41.33 8.91 -3.60
N ILE A 371 -41.00 9.92 -4.42
CA ILE A 371 -39.66 10.07 -5.00
C ILE A 371 -38.67 10.60 -3.95
N SER A 372 -39.10 11.55 -3.10
CA SER A 372 -38.25 12.19 -2.09
C SER A 372 -38.01 11.34 -0.83
N ILE A 373 -38.94 10.44 -0.44
CA ILE A 373 -38.82 9.63 0.78
C ILE A 373 -37.68 8.62 0.69
N PHE A 374 -37.23 8.31 -0.52
CA PHE A 374 -35.97 7.61 -0.77
C PHE A 374 -34.77 8.29 -0.08
N SER A 375 -34.79 9.63 0.00
CA SER A 375 -33.74 10.45 0.63
C SER A 375 -34.06 10.87 2.07
N ALA A 376 -35.24 10.51 2.61
CA ALA A 376 -35.70 10.94 3.92
C ALA A 376 -35.87 9.76 4.88
N GLY A 377 -35.11 9.79 5.99
CA GLY A 377 -35.41 9.03 7.19
C GLY A 377 -36.73 9.47 7.82
N TYR A 378 -37.85 8.78 7.54
CA TYR A 378 -39.17 8.85 8.21
C TYR A 378 -40.17 9.91 7.71
N ILE A 379 -41.43 9.48 7.44
CA ILE A 379 -42.75 10.07 7.81
C ILE A 379 -43.89 9.29 7.09
N MET A 380 -45.02 9.13 7.79
CA MET A 380 -46.17 8.24 7.50
C MET A 380 -47.09 8.61 6.29
N ILE A 381 -47.50 7.55 5.57
CA ILE A 381 -48.75 7.26 4.80
C ILE A 381 -48.97 8.05 3.48
N PRO A 382 -49.17 7.40 2.29
CA PRO A 382 -49.89 6.14 1.99
C PRO A 382 -49.03 4.87 2.04
N ALA A 383 -49.50 3.87 2.81
CA ALA A 383 -48.65 2.87 3.45
C ALA A 383 -47.79 2.01 2.50
N GLY A 384 -48.36 1.31 1.52
CA GLY A 384 -47.61 0.26 0.80
C GLY A 384 -46.41 0.78 -0.01
N LEU A 385 -46.65 1.71 -0.95
CA LEU A 385 -45.60 2.20 -1.85
C LEU A 385 -44.54 3.03 -1.11
N LEU A 386 -44.94 3.87 -0.14
CA LEU A 386 -43.99 4.66 0.64
C LEU A 386 -43.14 3.79 1.57
N ILE A 387 -43.72 2.78 2.23
CA ILE A 387 -42.97 1.86 3.10
C ILE A 387 -41.92 1.09 2.29
N VAL A 388 -42.31 0.55 1.13
CA VAL A 388 -41.36 -0.18 0.26
C VAL A 388 -40.24 0.74 -0.22
N ARG A 389 -40.54 1.98 -0.61
CA ARG A 389 -39.52 2.98 -1.02
C ARG A 389 -38.60 3.39 0.12
N PHE A 390 -39.13 3.50 1.33
CA PHE A 390 -38.36 3.81 2.53
C PHE A 390 -37.38 2.67 2.88
N ILE A 391 -37.85 1.42 2.91
CA ILE A 391 -37.00 0.25 3.14
C ILE A 391 -35.93 0.15 2.07
N LEU A 392 -36.29 0.36 0.80
CA LEU A 392 -35.35 0.39 -0.31
C LEU A 392 -34.25 1.44 -0.07
N GLY A 393 -34.62 2.67 0.32
CA GLY A 393 -33.66 3.73 0.65
C GLY A 393 -32.71 3.37 1.80
N ILE A 394 -33.21 2.73 2.87
CA ILE A 394 -32.36 2.26 3.99
C ILE A 394 -31.35 1.22 3.53
N VAL A 395 -31.79 0.22 2.75
CA VAL A 395 -30.93 -0.89 2.30
C VAL A 395 -29.92 -0.43 1.26
N GLU A 396 -30.27 0.56 0.44
CA GLU A 396 -29.42 1.13 -0.61
C GLU A 396 -28.41 2.16 -0.10
N ALA A 397 -28.74 2.91 0.97
CA ALA A 397 -27.88 3.95 1.54
C ALA A 397 -26.40 3.55 1.75
N PRO A 398 -26.06 2.35 2.28
CA PRO A 398 -24.67 1.95 2.46
C PRO A 398 -23.94 1.57 1.16
N PHE A 399 -24.65 1.37 0.04
CA PHE A 399 -24.04 0.87 -1.20
C PHE A 399 -22.93 1.79 -1.71
N PHE A 400 -23.23 3.08 -1.90
CA PHE A 400 -22.26 4.02 -2.47
C PHE A 400 -20.99 4.19 -1.59
N PRO A 401 -21.08 4.51 -0.29
CA PRO A 401 -19.89 4.58 0.57
C PRO A 401 -19.18 3.22 0.68
N GLY A 402 -19.91 2.11 0.68
CA GLY A 402 -19.35 0.76 0.66
C GLY A 402 -18.54 0.46 -0.60
N ALA A 403 -19.06 0.84 -1.78
CA ALA A 403 -18.36 0.68 -3.05
C ALA A 403 -17.08 1.53 -3.11
N ILE A 404 -17.11 2.77 -2.60
CA ILE A 404 -15.93 3.64 -2.51
C ILE A 404 -14.87 3.02 -1.60
N TYR A 405 -15.28 2.60 -0.40
CA TYR A 405 -14.38 1.95 0.55
C TYR A 405 -13.77 0.70 -0.06
N TYR A 406 -14.59 -0.17 -0.64
CA TYR A 406 -14.14 -1.40 -1.25
C TYR A 406 -13.14 -1.14 -2.39
N LEU A 407 -13.41 -0.20 -3.30
CA LEU A 407 -12.44 0.21 -4.32
C LEU A 407 -11.14 0.75 -3.70
N SER A 408 -11.21 1.51 -2.61
CA SER A 408 -10.00 2.02 -1.92
C SER A 408 -9.12 0.92 -1.32
N THR A 409 -9.68 -0.27 -1.05
CA THR A 409 -8.89 -1.42 -0.59
C THR A 409 -8.15 -2.15 -1.70
N TRP A 410 -8.44 -1.83 -2.97
CA TRP A 410 -7.87 -2.49 -4.14
C TRP A 410 -7.06 -1.56 -5.04
N TYR A 411 -7.19 -0.24 -4.89
CA TYR A 411 -6.58 0.75 -5.78
C TYR A 411 -5.80 1.80 -5.01
N THR A 412 -4.65 2.20 -5.56
CA THR A 412 -3.85 3.32 -5.04
C THR A 412 -4.56 4.65 -5.25
N LYS A 413 -4.17 5.71 -4.53
CA LYS A 413 -4.75 7.07 -4.65
C LYS A 413 -4.74 7.59 -6.10
N LYS A 414 -3.67 7.30 -6.85
CA LYS A 414 -3.51 7.71 -8.26
C LYS A 414 -4.47 6.95 -9.18
N GLU A 415 -4.71 5.67 -8.89
CA GLU A 415 -5.60 4.79 -9.66
C GLU A 415 -7.08 5.00 -9.33
N LEU A 416 -7.40 5.31 -8.08
CA LEU A 416 -8.76 5.36 -7.57
C LEU A 416 -9.60 6.46 -8.26
N GLY A 417 -9.00 7.61 -8.59
CA GLY A 417 -9.72 8.77 -9.15
C GLY A 417 -10.52 8.46 -10.42
N ILE A 418 -9.90 7.81 -11.41
CA ILE A 418 -10.56 7.50 -12.69
C ILE A 418 -11.65 6.42 -12.54
N ARG A 419 -11.45 5.49 -11.60
CA ARG A 419 -12.38 4.38 -11.33
C ARG A 419 -13.60 4.85 -10.55
N MET A 420 -13.37 5.78 -9.63
CA MET A 420 -14.42 6.56 -8.98
C MET A 420 -15.22 7.37 -10.00
N ALA A 421 -14.55 8.03 -10.95
CA ALA A 421 -15.23 8.75 -12.02
C ALA A 421 -16.08 7.82 -12.90
N LEU A 422 -15.58 6.61 -13.21
CA LEU A 422 -16.33 5.59 -13.93
C LEU A 422 -17.56 5.11 -13.14
N LEU A 423 -17.39 4.83 -11.84
CA LEU A 423 -18.48 4.44 -10.94
C LEU A 423 -19.55 5.53 -10.88
N VAL A 424 -19.15 6.78 -10.62
CA VAL A 424 -20.06 7.94 -10.57
C VAL A 424 -20.77 8.15 -11.90
N SER A 425 -20.08 7.98 -13.03
CA SER A 425 -20.66 8.07 -14.37
C SER A 425 -21.62 6.92 -14.69
N GLY A 426 -21.64 5.86 -13.88
CA GLY A 426 -22.59 4.76 -13.99
C GLY A 426 -24.06 5.21 -13.87
N ILE A 427 -24.34 6.32 -13.17
CA ILE A 427 -25.68 6.93 -13.12
C ILE A 427 -26.20 7.32 -14.53
N LEU A 428 -25.31 7.80 -15.40
CA LEU A 428 -25.65 8.24 -16.76
C LEU A 428 -25.95 7.04 -17.65
N LEU A 429 -25.14 5.99 -17.55
CA LEU A 429 -25.39 4.73 -18.26
C LEU A 429 -26.68 4.09 -17.78
N SER A 430 -26.93 4.08 -16.48
CA SER A 430 -28.19 3.56 -15.92
C SER A 430 -29.40 4.31 -16.49
N ASN A 431 -29.39 5.65 -16.44
CA ASN A 431 -30.48 6.44 -17.02
C ASN A 431 -30.64 6.21 -18.54
N CYS A 432 -29.55 5.97 -19.26
CA CYS A 432 -29.57 5.63 -20.68
C CYS A 432 -30.28 4.29 -20.93
N PHE A 433 -29.90 3.24 -20.20
CA PHE A 433 -30.50 1.91 -20.36
C PHE A 433 -31.90 1.82 -19.75
N ALA A 434 -32.23 2.60 -18.72
CA ALA A 434 -33.55 2.61 -18.07
C ALA A 434 -34.67 2.85 -19.08
N GLY A 435 -34.52 3.87 -19.93
CA GLY A 435 -35.51 4.18 -20.97
C GLY A 435 -35.65 3.06 -21.99
N LEU A 436 -34.55 2.43 -22.41
CA LEU A 436 -34.54 1.33 -23.39
C LEU A 436 -35.22 0.06 -22.84
N ILE A 437 -34.83 -0.35 -21.63
CA ILE A 437 -35.39 -1.53 -20.94
C ILE A 437 -36.88 -1.31 -20.65
N SER A 438 -37.22 -0.14 -20.12
CA SER A 438 -38.62 0.24 -19.86
C SER A 438 -39.45 0.27 -21.14
N ALA A 439 -38.92 0.75 -22.26
CA ALA A 439 -39.64 0.76 -23.53
C ALA A 439 -40.00 -0.66 -23.99
N GLY A 440 -39.06 -1.62 -23.86
CA GLY A 440 -39.30 -3.02 -24.21
C GLY A 440 -40.37 -3.67 -23.33
N ILE A 441 -40.24 -3.53 -22.01
CA ILE A 441 -41.16 -4.15 -21.04
C ILE A 441 -42.55 -3.51 -21.12
N LEU A 442 -42.63 -2.17 -21.08
CA LEU A 442 -43.89 -1.46 -20.97
C LEU A 442 -44.73 -1.54 -22.25
N SER A 443 -44.10 -1.69 -23.42
CA SER A 443 -44.81 -1.86 -24.70
C SER A 443 -45.29 -3.29 -24.94
N GLY A 444 -44.58 -4.31 -24.44
CA GLY A 444 -44.87 -5.71 -24.72
C GLY A 444 -45.68 -6.46 -23.66
N MET A 445 -45.69 -5.98 -22.41
CA MET A 445 -46.22 -6.75 -21.26
C MET A 445 -47.61 -6.30 -20.78
N ALA A 446 -48.28 -5.40 -21.50
CA ALA A 446 -49.61 -4.93 -21.12
C ALA A 446 -50.64 -6.08 -21.19
N GLY A 447 -51.31 -6.38 -20.06
CA GLY A 447 -52.36 -7.40 -19.99
C GLY A 447 -51.87 -8.85 -19.84
N VAL A 448 -50.55 -9.08 -19.88
CA VAL A 448 -49.96 -10.40 -19.60
C VAL A 448 -50.19 -10.75 -18.13
N GLY A 449 -50.81 -11.90 -17.86
CA GLY A 449 -51.12 -12.35 -16.50
C GLY A 449 -52.13 -11.47 -15.75
N HIS A 450 -52.98 -10.71 -16.44
CA HIS A 450 -53.92 -9.74 -15.87
C HIS A 450 -53.27 -8.61 -15.05
N LEU A 451 -51.99 -8.31 -15.32
CA LEU A 451 -51.27 -7.23 -14.67
C LEU A 451 -51.07 -6.05 -15.63
N ALA A 452 -51.03 -4.84 -15.05
CA ALA A 452 -50.62 -3.64 -15.76
C ALA A 452 -49.13 -3.70 -16.12
N ALA A 453 -48.76 -3.11 -17.26
CA ALA A 453 -47.38 -3.17 -17.78
C ALA A 453 -46.34 -2.61 -16.78
N TRP A 454 -46.68 -1.58 -16.02
CA TRP A 454 -45.79 -0.99 -15.00
C TRP A 454 -45.47 -1.94 -13.84
N ARG A 455 -46.35 -2.92 -13.54
CA ARG A 455 -46.06 -3.93 -12.52
C ARG A 455 -44.99 -4.90 -13.00
N TRP A 456 -45.05 -5.29 -14.28
CA TRP A 456 -44.03 -6.12 -14.91
C TRP A 456 -42.66 -5.44 -14.96
N LEU A 457 -42.62 -4.12 -15.10
CA LEU A 457 -41.38 -3.35 -14.99
C LEU A 457 -40.67 -3.62 -13.65
N PHE A 458 -41.37 -3.39 -12.52
CA PHE A 458 -40.80 -3.62 -11.19
C PHE A 458 -40.48 -5.10 -10.92
N ILE A 459 -41.28 -6.05 -11.42
CA ILE A 459 -41.05 -7.49 -11.22
C ILE A 459 -39.79 -7.94 -11.97
N LEU A 460 -39.64 -7.57 -13.24
CA LEU A 460 -38.53 -8.02 -14.07
C LEU A 460 -37.22 -7.34 -13.69
N GLU A 461 -37.25 -6.03 -13.41
CA GLU A 461 -36.07 -5.31 -12.94
C GLU A 461 -35.63 -5.81 -11.55
N GLY A 462 -36.59 -5.99 -10.62
CA GLY A 462 -36.30 -6.56 -9.30
C GLY A 462 -35.78 -8.00 -9.35
N LEU A 463 -36.29 -8.83 -10.27
CA LEU A 463 -35.74 -10.18 -10.46
C LEU A 463 -34.31 -10.14 -11.00
N ALA A 464 -34.02 -9.24 -11.95
CA ALA A 464 -32.68 -9.07 -12.48
C ALA A 464 -31.71 -8.59 -11.39
N THR A 465 -32.13 -7.68 -10.49
CA THR A 465 -31.28 -7.23 -9.38
C THR A 465 -31.02 -8.31 -8.35
N VAL A 466 -31.99 -9.19 -8.06
CA VAL A 466 -31.76 -10.37 -7.22
C VAL A 466 -30.73 -11.32 -7.85
N VAL A 467 -30.86 -11.60 -9.15
CA VAL A 467 -29.89 -12.46 -9.87
C VAL A 467 -28.49 -11.86 -9.82
N ILE A 468 -28.37 -10.55 -10.08
CA ILE A 468 -27.07 -9.85 -10.03
C ILE A 468 -26.51 -9.84 -8.60
N GLY A 469 -27.35 -9.69 -7.58
CA GLY A 469 -26.94 -9.78 -6.19
C GLY A 469 -26.38 -11.16 -5.82
N VAL A 470 -27.03 -12.24 -6.28
CA VAL A 470 -26.54 -13.62 -6.09
C VAL A 470 -25.23 -13.83 -6.84
N VAL A 471 -25.13 -13.37 -8.09
CA VAL A 471 -23.89 -13.46 -8.87
C VAL A 471 -22.77 -12.67 -8.22
N ALA A 472 -23.05 -11.46 -7.72
CA ALA A 472 -22.09 -10.62 -7.04
C ALA A 472 -21.58 -11.27 -5.75
N PHE A 473 -22.44 -11.96 -5.00
CA PHE A 473 -22.05 -12.69 -3.79
C PHE A 473 -20.96 -13.75 -4.07
N PHE A 474 -20.99 -14.41 -5.24
CA PHE A 474 -19.99 -15.42 -5.60
C PHE A 474 -18.78 -14.88 -6.37
N LEU A 475 -18.93 -13.79 -7.12
CA LEU A 475 -17.88 -13.27 -8.00
C LEU A 475 -17.07 -12.11 -7.42
N LEU A 476 -17.63 -11.35 -6.48
CA LEU A 476 -16.97 -10.19 -5.89
C LEU A 476 -15.87 -10.69 -4.94
N PRO A 477 -14.59 -10.37 -5.18
CA PRO A 477 -13.50 -10.97 -4.43
C PRO A 477 -13.34 -10.42 -3.01
N ASP A 478 -12.89 -11.23 -2.06
CA ASP A 478 -12.47 -10.75 -0.74
C ASP A 478 -11.20 -9.89 -0.81
N TYR A 479 -10.78 -9.27 0.29
CA TYR A 479 -9.62 -8.38 0.36
C TYR A 479 -8.34 -8.91 -0.33
N PRO A 480 -7.44 -8.02 -0.80
CA PRO A 480 -6.26 -8.42 -1.58
C PRO A 480 -5.42 -9.54 -0.98
N GLY A 481 -5.30 -9.62 0.36
CA GLY A 481 -4.53 -10.67 1.03
C GLY A 481 -5.27 -12.00 1.24
N THR A 482 -6.60 -12.00 1.23
CA THR A 482 -7.42 -13.19 1.54
C THR A 482 -8.00 -13.85 0.29
N THR A 483 -7.95 -13.15 -0.84
CA THR A 483 -8.58 -13.60 -2.08
C THR A 483 -7.88 -14.84 -2.68
N SER A 484 -8.64 -15.78 -3.23
CA SER A 484 -8.10 -17.05 -3.73
C SER A 484 -7.62 -17.03 -5.18
N TRP A 485 -7.92 -15.97 -5.93
CA TRP A 485 -7.65 -15.89 -7.37
C TRP A 485 -6.36 -15.14 -7.73
N LEU A 486 -5.69 -14.55 -6.74
CA LEU A 486 -4.36 -13.99 -6.87
C LEU A 486 -3.31 -15.01 -6.44
N THR A 487 -2.17 -15.05 -7.13
CA THR A 487 -1.00 -15.80 -6.67
C THR A 487 -0.40 -15.14 -5.42
N GLU A 488 0.40 -15.86 -4.63
CA GLU A 488 1.04 -15.29 -3.44
C GLU A 488 1.94 -14.09 -3.78
N GLU A 489 2.65 -14.14 -4.91
CA GLU A 489 3.41 -13.00 -5.45
C GLU A 489 2.51 -11.80 -5.77
N GLU A 490 1.38 -12.03 -6.45
CA GLU A 490 0.41 -10.97 -6.78
C GLU A 490 -0.23 -10.38 -5.51
N LYS A 491 -0.45 -11.18 -4.45
CA LYS A 491 -0.97 -10.69 -3.16
C LYS A 491 0.03 -9.76 -2.48
N VAL A 492 1.31 -10.16 -2.44
CA VAL A 492 2.38 -9.32 -1.89
C VAL A 492 2.49 -8.01 -2.67
N VAL A 493 2.46 -8.04 -4.00
CA VAL A 493 2.46 -6.82 -4.83
C VAL A 493 1.20 -5.99 -4.58
N ALA A 494 0.02 -6.61 -4.51
CA ALA A 494 -1.26 -5.94 -4.30
C ALA A 494 -1.32 -5.21 -2.96
N GLN A 495 -0.90 -5.87 -1.89
CA GLN A 495 -0.88 -5.29 -0.55
C GLN A 495 0.30 -4.32 -0.39
N GLY A 496 1.44 -4.57 -1.04
CA GLY A 496 2.68 -3.81 -0.91
C GLY A 496 2.58 -2.45 -1.55
N ARG A 497 2.02 -2.37 -2.76
CA ARG A 497 1.74 -1.09 -3.44
C ARG A 497 0.74 -0.24 -2.67
N LEU A 498 -0.28 -0.86 -2.05
CA LEU A 498 -1.26 -0.15 -1.23
C LEU A 498 -0.64 0.33 0.08
N ALA A 499 0.24 -0.46 0.68
CA ALA A 499 0.94 -0.11 1.91
C ALA A 499 1.99 0.99 1.66
N VAL A 500 2.68 1.01 0.52
CA VAL A 500 3.56 2.10 0.09
C VAL A 500 2.76 3.38 -0.21
N ASP A 501 1.62 3.28 -0.90
CA ASP A 501 0.73 4.43 -1.15
C ASP A 501 0.05 4.94 0.15
N ALA A 502 -0.10 4.07 1.15
CA ALA A 502 -0.54 4.40 2.50
C ALA A 502 0.59 4.97 3.39
N GLY A 503 1.85 4.65 3.08
CA GLY A 503 3.07 4.86 3.89
C GLY A 503 4.08 5.86 3.33
N SER A 504 3.62 6.94 2.71
CA SER A 504 4.41 8.16 2.43
C SER A 504 3.91 9.35 3.26
N GLU A 505 3.62 9.12 4.54
CA GLU A 505 3.17 10.15 5.50
C GLU A 505 4.04 10.18 6.77
N GLU A 506 5.26 9.65 6.71
CA GLU A 506 6.22 9.67 7.83
C GLU A 506 7.02 10.99 7.93
N ILE A 507 6.82 11.93 6.99
CA ILE A 507 7.62 13.17 6.93
C ILE A 507 7.07 14.29 7.84
N LEU A 508 5.82 14.21 8.29
CA LEU A 508 5.26 15.12 9.31
C LEU A 508 4.27 14.33 10.16
N GLY A 509 4.62 14.03 11.41
CA GLY A 509 3.81 13.23 12.33
C GLY A 509 2.32 13.53 12.23
N GLU A 510 1.54 12.56 11.80
CA GLU A 510 0.08 12.67 11.82
C GLU A 510 -0.37 12.76 13.28
N GLU A 511 -0.80 13.94 13.73
CA GLU A 511 -1.60 14.03 14.96
C GLU A 511 -2.86 13.19 14.76
N GLU A 512 -3.01 12.11 15.54
CA GLU A 512 -4.26 11.38 15.68
C GLU A 512 -5.34 12.31 16.27
N ILE A 513 -6.02 13.07 15.39
CA ILE A 513 -7.17 13.87 15.80
C ILE A 513 -8.38 12.96 15.97
N THR A 514 -9.07 13.10 17.10
CA THR A 514 -10.31 12.37 17.35
C THR A 514 -11.39 12.76 16.32
N MET A 515 -12.33 11.85 16.04
CA MET A 515 -13.46 12.11 15.11
C MET A 515 -14.22 13.40 15.46
N LYS A 516 -14.40 13.69 16.75
CA LYS A 516 -15.06 14.92 17.22
C LYS A 516 -14.29 16.18 16.82
N GLN A 517 -12.96 16.19 16.99
CA GLN A 517 -12.10 17.31 16.59
C GLN A 517 -12.07 17.46 15.07
N ALA A 518 -12.06 16.35 14.33
CA ALA A 518 -12.11 16.35 12.87
C ALA A 518 -13.42 16.97 12.33
N ILE A 519 -14.57 16.59 12.88
CA ILE A 519 -15.87 17.16 12.51
C ILE A 519 -15.91 18.66 12.82
N LEU A 520 -15.48 19.08 14.02
CA LEU A 520 -15.47 20.49 14.38
C LEU A 520 -14.55 21.32 13.47
N SER A 521 -13.40 20.75 13.10
CA SER A 521 -12.45 21.37 12.17
C SER A 521 -12.99 21.44 10.74
N ALA A 522 -13.75 20.43 10.30
CA ALA A 522 -14.43 20.45 9.00
C ALA A 522 -15.55 21.51 8.96
N VAL A 523 -16.36 21.61 10.01
CA VAL A 523 -17.44 22.61 10.13
C VAL A 523 -16.91 24.04 10.15
N ARG A 524 -15.71 24.28 10.70
CA ARG A 524 -15.06 25.59 10.71
C ARG A 524 -14.41 25.96 9.38
N ASP A 525 -14.22 25.01 8.47
CA ASP A 525 -13.58 25.23 7.18
C ASP A 525 -14.60 25.73 6.15
N TYR A 526 -14.49 27.00 5.74
CA TYR A 526 -15.42 27.60 4.79
C TYR A 526 -15.42 26.89 3.41
N ARG A 527 -14.33 26.21 3.04
CA ARG A 527 -14.24 25.47 1.78
C ARG A 527 -15.23 24.30 1.76
N VAL A 528 -15.46 23.67 2.92
CA VAL A 528 -16.45 22.59 3.08
C VAL A 528 -17.85 23.10 2.74
N TRP A 529 -18.21 24.28 3.23
CA TRP A 529 -19.52 24.88 2.95
C TRP A 529 -19.68 25.32 1.49
N LEU A 530 -18.62 25.83 0.86
CA LEU A 530 -18.62 26.12 -0.58
C LEU A 530 -18.83 24.86 -1.42
N PHE A 531 -18.15 23.76 -1.09
CA PHE A 531 -18.35 22.48 -1.76
C PHE A 531 -19.73 21.87 -1.45
N ALA A 532 -20.22 21.96 -0.22
CA ALA A 532 -21.55 21.49 0.14
C ALA A 532 -22.64 22.24 -0.65
N CYS A 533 -22.53 23.57 -0.75
CA CYS A 533 -23.44 24.39 -1.55
C CYS A 533 -23.33 24.06 -3.06
N LEU A 534 -22.11 23.84 -3.56
CA LEU A 534 -21.88 23.40 -4.94
C LEU A 534 -22.53 22.04 -5.23
N GLN A 535 -22.34 21.04 -4.37
CA GLN A 535 -22.92 19.72 -4.58
C GLN A 535 -24.44 19.72 -4.39
N MET A 536 -24.96 20.49 -3.43
CA MET A 536 -26.41 20.69 -3.24
C MET A 536 -27.05 21.35 -4.46
N SER A 537 -26.44 22.42 -4.98
CA SER A 537 -26.94 23.09 -6.18
C SER A 537 -26.88 22.19 -7.42
N THR A 538 -25.80 21.43 -7.58
CA THR A 538 -25.67 20.44 -8.67
C THR A 538 -26.72 19.33 -8.54
N THR A 539 -26.96 18.81 -7.33
CA THR A 539 -27.98 17.77 -7.09
C THR A 539 -29.39 18.30 -7.36
N ALA A 540 -29.69 19.53 -6.94
CA ALA A 540 -30.94 20.20 -7.28
C ALA A 540 -31.11 20.36 -8.80
N SER A 541 -30.04 20.74 -9.50
CA SER A 541 -30.04 20.86 -10.96
C SER A 541 -30.24 19.51 -11.67
N ILE A 542 -29.73 18.39 -11.12
CA ILE A 542 -29.91 17.05 -11.70
C ILE A 542 -31.35 16.53 -11.55
N SER A 543 -32.19 17.12 -10.69
CA SER A 543 -33.56 16.66 -10.42
C SER A 543 -34.46 16.52 -11.66
N PHE A 544 -34.18 17.24 -12.76
CA PHE A 544 -34.90 17.08 -14.03
C PHE A 544 -34.85 15.64 -14.57
N SER A 545 -33.78 14.89 -14.23
CA SER A 545 -33.60 13.50 -14.66
C SER A 545 -34.73 12.60 -14.17
N HIS A 546 -35.25 12.83 -12.96
CA HIS A 546 -36.39 12.10 -12.41
C HIS A 546 -37.71 12.38 -13.14
N PHE A 547 -37.75 13.33 -14.06
CA PHE A 547 -38.93 13.71 -14.86
C PHE A 547 -38.65 13.71 -16.36
N PHE A 548 -37.48 13.23 -16.76
CA PHE A 548 -37.01 13.37 -18.13
C PHE A 548 -37.94 12.75 -19.18
N PRO A 549 -38.50 11.54 -19.00
CA PRO A 549 -39.48 10.99 -19.94
C PRO A 549 -40.72 11.88 -20.09
N THR A 550 -41.22 12.45 -18.99
CA THR A 550 -42.36 13.38 -19.01
C THR A 550 -42.01 14.67 -19.77
N LEU A 551 -40.80 15.19 -19.59
CA LEU A 551 -40.32 16.38 -20.29
C LEU A 551 -40.18 16.12 -21.80
N ILE A 552 -39.67 14.96 -22.19
CA ILE A 552 -39.61 14.55 -23.60
C ILE A 552 -41.01 14.40 -24.19
N LYS A 553 -41.97 13.80 -23.46
CA LYS A 553 -43.36 13.68 -23.91
C LYS A 553 -44.00 15.04 -24.21
N GLN A 554 -43.72 16.05 -23.39
CA GLN A 554 -44.23 17.41 -23.55
C GLN A 554 -43.66 18.17 -24.74
N LEU A 555 -42.55 17.71 -25.32
CA LEU A 555 -42.06 18.23 -26.61
C LEU A 555 -42.99 17.89 -27.79
N GLY A 556 -44.07 17.13 -27.56
CA GLY A 556 -45.06 16.77 -28.58
C GLY A 556 -44.83 15.39 -29.20
N PHE A 557 -44.23 14.45 -28.47
CA PHE A 557 -44.17 13.05 -28.89
C PHE A 557 -45.37 12.28 -28.32
N LYS A 558 -46.21 11.71 -29.21
CA LYS A 558 -47.45 11.03 -28.82
C LYS A 558 -47.24 9.61 -28.30
N ASN A 559 -46.23 8.91 -28.83
CA ASN A 559 -45.98 7.50 -28.50
C ASN A 559 -45.05 7.41 -27.28
N ASN A 560 -45.56 6.85 -26.17
CA ASN A 560 -44.81 6.66 -24.92
C ASN A 560 -43.54 5.81 -25.12
N THR A 561 -43.56 4.81 -25.99
CA THR A 561 -42.37 3.98 -26.30
C THR A 561 -41.29 4.82 -26.97
N ILE A 562 -41.65 5.66 -27.93
CA ILE A 562 -40.71 6.57 -28.60
C ILE A 562 -40.15 7.58 -27.59
N VAL A 563 -40.99 8.12 -26.70
CA VAL A 563 -40.55 9.01 -25.62
C VAL A 563 -39.47 8.36 -24.77
N LEU A 564 -39.67 7.11 -24.34
CA LEU A 564 -38.70 6.35 -23.56
C LEU A 564 -37.39 6.12 -24.31
N LEU A 565 -37.46 5.73 -25.59
CA LEU A 565 -36.27 5.53 -26.43
C LEU A 565 -35.47 6.83 -26.61
N LEU A 566 -36.15 7.97 -26.73
CA LEU A 566 -35.52 9.29 -26.88
C LEU A 566 -34.86 9.82 -25.60
N THR A 567 -35.07 9.17 -24.45
CA THR A 567 -34.33 9.54 -23.23
C THR A 567 -32.88 9.05 -23.25
N ALA A 568 -32.57 7.98 -24.00
CA ALA A 568 -31.25 7.36 -23.99
C ALA A 568 -30.13 8.22 -24.64
N PRO A 569 -30.31 8.83 -25.83
CA PRO A 569 -29.23 9.55 -26.49
C PRO A 569 -28.66 10.75 -25.71
N PRO A 570 -29.47 11.62 -25.06
CA PRO A 570 -28.95 12.68 -24.20
C PRO A 570 -28.06 12.18 -23.05
N TYR A 571 -28.44 11.07 -22.41
CA TYR A 571 -27.65 10.49 -21.32
C TYR A 571 -26.35 9.85 -21.81
N LEU A 572 -26.37 9.16 -22.96
CA LEU A 572 -25.15 8.61 -23.56
C LEU A 572 -24.16 9.72 -23.95
N PHE A 573 -24.65 10.81 -24.54
CA PHE A 573 -23.83 11.99 -24.84
C PHE A 573 -23.25 12.60 -23.57
N SER A 574 -24.06 12.72 -22.52
CA SER A 574 -23.62 13.25 -21.22
C SER A 574 -22.57 12.36 -20.57
N PHE A 575 -22.66 11.04 -20.72
CA PHE A 575 -21.65 10.09 -20.25
C PHE A 575 -20.30 10.32 -20.91
N ILE A 576 -20.28 10.41 -22.25
CA ILE A 576 -19.05 10.68 -23.01
C ILE A 576 -18.45 12.04 -22.61
N TRP A 577 -19.29 13.08 -22.50
CA TRP A 577 -18.88 14.42 -22.08
C TRP A 577 -18.25 14.41 -20.68
N SER A 578 -18.96 13.83 -19.71
CA SER A 578 -18.57 13.75 -18.31
C SER A 578 -17.25 13.00 -18.13
N LEU A 579 -17.10 11.84 -18.78
CA LEU A 579 -15.87 11.05 -18.69
C LEU A 579 -14.68 11.76 -19.36
N SER A 580 -14.90 12.39 -20.52
CA SER A 580 -13.85 13.13 -21.24
C SER A 580 -13.32 14.31 -20.42
N PHE A 581 -14.22 15.07 -19.79
CA PHE A 581 -13.86 16.22 -18.96
C PHE A 581 -13.20 15.79 -17.65
N ALA A 582 -13.68 14.71 -17.01
CA ALA A 582 -13.05 14.15 -15.82
C ALA A 582 -11.62 13.66 -16.11
N TRP A 583 -11.44 12.91 -17.21
CA TRP A 583 -10.13 12.42 -17.63
C TRP A 583 -9.14 13.55 -17.93
N ASP A 584 -9.57 14.56 -18.67
CA ASP A 584 -8.71 15.69 -19.02
C ASP A 584 -8.42 16.60 -17.82
N ALA A 585 -9.36 16.75 -16.87
CA ALA A 585 -9.17 17.47 -15.62
C ALA A 585 -8.14 16.78 -14.72
N ASP A 586 -8.20 15.45 -14.60
CA ASP A 586 -7.23 14.65 -13.85
C ASP A 586 -5.86 14.69 -14.54
N ARG A 587 -5.79 14.56 -15.88
CA ARG A 587 -4.52 14.65 -16.61
C ARG A 587 -3.83 15.99 -16.43
N ARG A 588 -4.59 17.11 -16.44
CA ARG A 588 -4.04 18.47 -16.32
C ARG A 588 -3.91 18.97 -14.88
N GLN A 589 -4.38 18.20 -13.89
CA GLN A 589 -4.46 18.60 -12.48
C GLN A 589 -5.12 19.99 -12.31
N LYS A 590 -6.16 20.25 -13.10
CA LYS A 590 -6.94 21.51 -13.11
C LYS A 590 -8.40 21.16 -13.27
N ARG A 591 -9.21 21.35 -12.24
CA ARG A 591 -10.61 20.91 -12.20
C ARG A 591 -11.60 22.05 -12.45
N SER A 592 -11.31 23.28 -12.02
CA SER A 592 -12.27 24.38 -12.22
C SER A 592 -12.55 24.77 -13.66
N PRO A 593 -11.61 24.76 -14.64
CA PRO A 593 -11.95 25.13 -16.01
C PRO A 593 -13.02 24.21 -16.60
N HIS A 594 -12.88 22.90 -16.38
CA HIS A 594 -13.80 21.86 -16.86
C HIS A 594 -15.19 21.99 -16.21
N ALA A 595 -15.21 22.23 -14.89
CA ALA A 595 -16.46 22.48 -14.16
C ALA A 595 -17.14 23.78 -14.63
N ALA A 596 -16.37 24.86 -14.84
CA ALA A 596 -16.90 26.15 -15.29
C ALA A 596 -17.45 26.09 -16.72
N ILE A 597 -16.76 25.42 -17.65
CA ILE A 597 -17.24 25.20 -19.01
C ILE A 597 -18.55 24.40 -18.98
N SER A 598 -18.59 23.30 -18.22
CA SER A 598 -19.80 22.48 -18.11
C SER A 598 -20.96 23.27 -17.49
N GLY A 599 -20.70 24.11 -16.48
CA GLY A 599 -21.71 24.99 -15.88
C GLY A 599 -22.24 26.05 -16.85
N LEU A 600 -21.37 26.73 -17.60
CA LEU A 600 -21.80 27.70 -18.60
C LEU A 600 -22.62 27.05 -19.72
N THR A 601 -22.22 25.85 -20.17
CA THR A 601 -22.98 25.08 -21.15
C THR A 601 -24.37 24.74 -20.61
N ALA A 602 -24.48 24.29 -19.35
CA ALA A 602 -25.78 23.98 -18.73
C ALA A 602 -26.68 25.22 -18.63
N ILE A 603 -26.14 26.35 -18.19
CA ILE A 603 -26.84 27.63 -18.05
C ILE A 603 -27.35 28.11 -19.42
N ALA A 604 -26.46 28.19 -20.41
CA ALA A 604 -26.79 28.66 -21.75
C ALA A 604 -27.85 27.75 -22.41
N ALA A 605 -27.69 26.42 -22.28
CA ALA A 605 -28.65 25.47 -22.81
C ALA A 605 -30.03 25.56 -22.13
N THR A 606 -30.06 25.78 -20.81
CA THR A 606 -31.31 25.94 -20.06
C THR A 606 -32.03 27.23 -20.43
N ILE A 607 -31.30 28.34 -20.60
CA ILE A 607 -31.87 29.62 -21.10
C ILE A 607 -32.44 29.43 -22.50
N ALA A 608 -31.69 28.81 -23.41
CA ALA A 608 -32.15 28.52 -24.76
C ALA A 608 -33.37 27.60 -24.77
N LEU A 609 -33.43 26.60 -23.87
CA LEU A 609 -34.54 25.66 -23.77
C LEU A 609 -35.84 26.34 -23.31
N VAL A 610 -35.74 27.35 -22.44
CA VAL A 610 -36.88 28.17 -22.00
C VAL A 610 -37.29 29.20 -23.06
N ALA A 611 -36.33 29.73 -23.82
CA ALA A 611 -36.59 30.71 -24.87
C ALA A 611 -37.22 30.09 -26.13
N VAL A 612 -36.82 28.87 -26.50
CA VAL A 612 -37.32 28.17 -27.69
C VAL A 612 -38.50 27.28 -27.29
N ILE A 613 -39.73 27.76 -27.49
CA ILE A 613 -40.94 27.05 -27.05
C ILE A 613 -41.60 26.26 -28.19
N ASP A 614 -41.61 26.80 -29.41
CA ASP A 614 -42.45 26.28 -30.50
C ASP A 614 -41.79 25.15 -31.33
N GLN A 615 -40.47 24.98 -31.21
CA GLN A 615 -39.70 24.08 -32.07
C GLN A 615 -39.27 22.79 -31.35
N LYS A 616 -39.90 21.67 -31.72
CA LYS A 616 -39.70 20.36 -31.10
C LYS A 616 -38.25 19.84 -31.14
N TRP A 617 -37.61 19.83 -32.32
CA TRP A 617 -36.27 19.27 -32.50
C TRP A 617 -35.15 20.10 -31.85
N PRO A 618 -35.15 21.45 -31.95
CA PRO A 618 -34.23 22.29 -31.20
C PRO A 618 -34.32 22.09 -29.69
N ARG A 619 -35.55 22.02 -29.12
CA ARG A 619 -35.73 21.73 -27.70
C ARG A 619 -35.14 20.38 -27.31
N TYR A 620 -35.37 19.35 -28.12
CA TYR A 620 -34.76 18.04 -27.90
C TYR A 620 -33.23 18.10 -27.95
N ALA A 621 -32.63 18.76 -28.95
CA ALA A 621 -31.18 18.91 -29.04
C ALA A 621 -30.58 19.66 -27.83
N LEU A 622 -31.27 20.68 -27.32
CA LEU A 622 -30.85 21.41 -26.13
C LEU A 622 -30.82 20.54 -24.86
N THR A 623 -31.65 19.49 -24.78
CA THR A 623 -31.59 18.55 -23.65
C THR A 623 -30.25 17.81 -23.55
N PHE A 624 -29.54 17.60 -24.66
CA PHE A 624 -28.20 17.02 -24.67
C PHE A 624 -27.22 17.92 -23.93
N LEU A 625 -27.28 19.23 -24.20
CA LEU A 625 -26.37 20.21 -23.61
C LEU A 625 -26.69 20.48 -22.14
N VAL A 626 -27.98 20.56 -21.78
CA VAL A 626 -28.42 20.68 -20.37
C VAL A 626 -27.92 19.49 -19.56
N SER A 627 -28.12 18.28 -20.07
CA SER A 627 -27.69 17.05 -19.41
C SER A 627 -26.16 16.97 -19.33
N ALA A 628 -25.45 17.19 -20.44
CA ALA A 628 -23.99 17.12 -20.47
C ALA A 628 -23.34 18.13 -19.52
N GLY A 629 -23.82 19.37 -19.52
CA GLY A 629 -23.29 20.42 -18.64
C GLY A 629 -23.55 20.12 -17.16
N THR A 630 -24.76 19.69 -16.80
CA THR A 630 -25.12 19.44 -15.39
C THR A 630 -24.35 18.24 -14.81
N PHE A 631 -24.31 17.12 -15.54
CA PHE A 631 -23.56 15.93 -15.09
C PHE A 631 -22.03 16.09 -15.24
N GLY A 632 -21.58 16.93 -16.18
CA GLY A 632 -20.17 17.33 -16.30
C GLY A 632 -19.65 18.03 -15.04
N ILE A 633 -20.45 18.92 -14.44
CA ILE A 633 -20.12 19.52 -13.13
C ILE A 633 -20.03 18.44 -12.05
N TYR A 634 -21.03 17.56 -11.97
CA TYR A 634 -21.09 16.52 -10.93
C TYR A 634 -19.85 15.62 -10.93
N SER A 635 -19.45 15.13 -12.11
CA SER A 635 -18.27 14.27 -12.26
C SER A 635 -16.92 14.94 -11.98
N THR A 636 -16.78 16.24 -12.25
CA THR A 636 -15.52 16.97 -12.06
C THR A 636 -15.35 17.53 -10.64
N THR A 637 -16.45 17.89 -9.99
CA THR A 637 -16.45 18.57 -8.68
C THR A 637 -16.48 17.62 -7.49
N TYR A 638 -17.02 16.41 -7.62
CA TYR A 638 -17.03 15.42 -6.54
C TYR A 638 -15.59 15.02 -6.11
N PRO A 639 -14.67 14.67 -7.03
CA PRO A 639 -13.30 14.37 -6.64
C PRO A 639 -12.49 15.63 -6.29
N TRP A 640 -12.93 16.82 -6.73
CA TRP A 640 -12.29 18.11 -6.37
C TRP A 640 -12.32 18.34 -4.87
N LEU A 641 -13.47 18.13 -4.20
CA LEU A 641 -13.61 18.23 -2.74
C LEU A 641 -12.56 17.37 -2.02
N SER A 642 -12.41 16.12 -2.48
CA SER A 642 -11.48 15.18 -1.86
C SER A 642 -10.01 15.59 -2.04
N SER A 643 -9.68 16.33 -3.10
CA SER A 643 -8.33 16.81 -3.39
C SER A 643 -7.99 18.15 -2.73
N THR A 644 -9.00 18.94 -2.35
CA THR A 644 -8.80 20.22 -1.66
C THR A 644 -8.56 20.03 -0.16
N ILE A 645 -9.19 19.03 0.46
CA ILE A 645 -9.04 18.74 1.89
C ILE A 645 -8.16 17.50 2.03
N VAL A 646 -6.86 17.70 2.11
CA VAL A 646 -5.87 16.61 2.02
C VAL A 646 -5.70 15.91 3.36
N GLN A 647 -5.60 16.67 4.46
CA GLN A 647 -5.32 16.15 5.80
C GLN A 647 -5.93 17.03 6.90
N PRO A 648 -6.11 16.48 8.12
CA PRO A 648 -5.94 15.06 8.49
C PRO A 648 -6.98 14.15 7.82
N ARG A 649 -6.67 12.87 7.63
CA ARG A 649 -7.53 11.89 6.92
C ARG A 649 -8.97 11.86 7.48
N VAL A 650 -9.09 11.93 8.80
CA VAL A 650 -10.38 11.97 9.51
C VAL A 650 -11.18 13.25 9.18
N LYS A 651 -10.50 14.40 9.08
CA LYS A 651 -11.14 15.67 8.65
C LYS A 651 -11.62 15.58 7.21
N ARG A 652 -10.82 15.00 6.31
CA ARG A 652 -11.21 14.78 4.90
C ARG A 652 -12.47 13.92 4.81
N ALA A 653 -12.52 12.79 5.52
CA ALA A 653 -13.69 11.92 5.55
C ALA A 653 -14.93 12.65 6.10
N ALA A 654 -14.79 13.38 7.21
CA ALA A 654 -15.87 14.18 7.79
C ALA A 654 -16.38 15.25 6.81
N SER A 655 -15.49 15.98 6.13
CA SER A 655 -15.85 16.99 5.14
C SER A 655 -16.61 16.42 3.94
N ILE A 656 -16.19 15.26 3.42
CA ILE A 656 -16.89 14.55 2.35
C ILE A 656 -18.29 14.13 2.83
N GLY A 657 -18.39 13.59 4.05
CA GLY A 657 -19.67 13.20 4.65
C GLY A 657 -20.64 14.38 4.79
N ILE A 658 -20.17 15.52 5.31
CA ILE A 658 -20.98 16.75 5.45
C ILE A 658 -21.46 17.24 4.09
N ALA A 659 -20.56 17.37 3.11
CA ALA A 659 -20.90 17.86 1.78
C ALA A 659 -21.90 16.93 1.08
N ASN A 660 -21.70 15.61 1.15
CA ASN A 660 -22.58 14.63 0.54
C ASN A 660 -23.96 14.59 1.21
N THR A 661 -24.03 14.75 2.53
CA THR A 661 -25.30 14.80 3.28
C THR A 661 -26.12 16.03 2.87
N LEU A 662 -25.48 17.21 2.82
CA LEU A 662 -26.12 18.43 2.34
C LEU A 662 -26.52 18.32 0.87
N ALA A 663 -25.69 17.70 0.04
CA ALA A 663 -26.00 17.46 -1.37
C ALA A 663 -27.30 16.66 -1.54
N ASN A 664 -27.42 15.53 -0.83
CA ASN A 664 -28.60 14.68 -0.89
C ASN A 664 -29.86 15.34 -0.30
N SER A 665 -29.71 16.29 0.63
CA SER A 665 -30.85 17.07 1.13
C SER A 665 -31.58 17.86 0.02
N ALA A 666 -30.87 18.19 -1.08
CA ALA A 666 -31.48 18.83 -2.25
C ALA A 666 -32.61 18.01 -2.85
N SER A 667 -32.51 16.67 -2.81
CA SER A 667 -33.55 15.77 -3.33
C SER A 667 -34.87 15.89 -2.58
N LEU A 668 -34.88 16.39 -1.34
CA LEU A 668 -36.10 16.60 -0.56
C LEU A 668 -36.98 17.68 -1.18
N PHE A 669 -36.41 18.81 -1.62
CA PHE A 669 -37.16 19.93 -2.16
C PHE A 669 -37.14 19.99 -3.70
N ALA A 670 -36.08 19.52 -4.36
CA ALA A 670 -35.92 19.69 -5.81
C ALA A 670 -36.95 18.88 -6.63
N ASN A 671 -37.45 17.74 -6.10
CA ASN A 671 -38.54 17.00 -6.75
C ASN A 671 -39.84 17.81 -6.82
N TYR A 672 -40.07 18.72 -5.87
CA TYR A 672 -41.24 19.62 -5.88
C TYR A 672 -41.12 20.73 -6.94
N PHE A 673 -39.96 20.92 -7.59
CA PHE A 673 -39.86 21.81 -8.74
C PHE A 673 -40.69 21.29 -9.92
N TRP A 674 -41.01 19.99 -9.96
CA TRP A 674 -41.64 19.32 -11.10
C TRP A 674 -43.09 18.91 -10.82
N LEU A 675 -43.82 19.75 -10.09
CA LEU A 675 -45.26 19.57 -9.89
C LEU A 675 -46.03 19.73 -11.20
N ASP A 676 -47.10 18.95 -11.37
CA ASP A 676 -47.92 18.94 -12.59
C ASP A 676 -48.56 20.29 -12.90
N GLN A 677 -48.78 21.12 -11.87
CA GLN A 677 -49.31 22.48 -11.99
C GLN A 677 -48.40 23.42 -12.79
N TYR A 678 -47.11 23.10 -12.94
CA TYR A 678 -46.15 23.90 -13.69
C TYR A 678 -46.07 23.51 -15.17
N GLY A 679 -46.79 22.46 -15.59
CA GLY A 679 -46.91 22.09 -17.00
C GLY A 679 -47.81 23.03 -17.81
N PRO A 680 -47.77 22.95 -19.16
CA PRO A 680 -47.01 21.99 -19.98
C PRO A 680 -45.57 22.41 -20.29
N ASP A 681 -45.21 23.69 -20.11
CA ASP A 681 -43.88 24.21 -20.50
C ASP A 681 -42.82 24.12 -19.39
N PHE A 682 -43.21 23.91 -18.12
CA PHE A 682 -42.31 23.80 -16.96
C PHE A 682 -41.37 25.00 -16.80
N ARG A 683 -41.78 26.20 -17.23
CA ARG A 683 -40.93 27.40 -17.17
C ARG A 683 -40.49 27.71 -15.75
N VAL A 684 -41.40 27.60 -14.78
CA VAL A 684 -41.09 27.78 -13.35
C VAL A 684 -40.03 26.78 -12.90
N SER A 685 -40.19 25.51 -13.26
CA SER A 685 -39.23 24.44 -12.94
C SER A 685 -37.85 24.73 -13.52
N TRP A 686 -37.79 25.08 -14.81
CA TRP A 686 -36.53 25.43 -15.47
C TRP A 686 -35.89 26.70 -14.90
N SER A 687 -36.68 27.70 -14.48
CA SER A 687 -36.16 28.88 -13.77
C SER A 687 -35.55 28.51 -12.41
N CYS A 688 -36.17 27.60 -11.65
CA CYS A 688 -35.58 27.09 -10.42
C CYS A 688 -34.26 26.38 -10.70
N ILE A 689 -34.22 25.49 -11.70
CA ILE A 689 -32.98 24.80 -12.11
C ILE A 689 -31.89 25.79 -12.51
N LEU A 690 -32.23 26.82 -13.30
CA LEU A 690 -31.31 27.86 -13.73
C LEU A 690 -30.73 28.64 -12.54
N ALA A 691 -31.54 28.95 -11.53
CA ALA A 691 -31.08 29.60 -10.31
C ALA A 691 -30.05 28.75 -9.56
N PHE A 692 -30.28 27.44 -9.43
CA PHE A 692 -29.32 26.53 -8.81
C PHE A 692 -28.07 26.30 -9.68
N GLN A 693 -28.19 26.24 -11.01
CA GLN A 693 -27.02 26.20 -11.90
C GLN A 693 -26.15 27.46 -11.74
N GLY A 694 -26.78 28.63 -11.65
CA GLY A 694 -26.11 29.90 -11.38
C GLY A 694 -25.41 29.91 -10.02
N LEU A 695 -26.08 29.43 -8.96
CA LEU A 695 -25.48 29.27 -7.63
C LEU A 695 -24.25 28.35 -7.68
N GLY A 696 -24.36 27.20 -8.34
CA GLY A 696 -23.25 26.27 -8.54
C GLY A 696 -22.08 26.92 -9.28
N PHE A 697 -22.35 27.69 -10.35
CA PHE A 697 -21.32 28.41 -11.08
C PHE A 697 -20.60 29.47 -10.22
N VAL A 698 -21.34 30.22 -9.41
CA VAL A 698 -20.76 31.18 -8.46
C VAL A 698 -19.87 30.45 -7.44
N CYS A 699 -20.29 29.30 -6.92
CA CYS A 699 -19.47 28.49 -6.02
C CYS A 699 -18.19 27.97 -6.70
N ILE A 700 -18.26 27.51 -7.96
CA ILE A 700 -17.07 27.07 -8.74
C ILE A 700 -16.08 28.23 -8.88
N MET A 701 -16.56 29.42 -9.25
CA MET A 701 -15.70 30.60 -9.40
C MET A 701 -15.14 31.09 -8.07
N GLY A 702 -15.94 31.04 -7.00
CA GLY A 702 -15.51 31.37 -5.64
C GLY A 702 -14.42 30.42 -5.13
N LEU A 703 -14.58 29.11 -5.33
CA LEU A 703 -13.58 28.11 -5.01
C LEU A 703 -12.30 28.33 -5.83
N ARG A 704 -12.41 28.52 -7.14
CA ARG A 704 -11.25 28.80 -8.01
C ARG A 704 -10.49 30.04 -7.54
N TYR A 705 -11.19 31.12 -7.20
CA TYR A 705 -10.57 32.36 -6.72
C TYR A 705 -9.88 32.14 -5.37
N SER A 706 -10.56 31.51 -4.41
CA SER A 706 -10.02 31.17 -3.09
C SER A 706 -8.75 30.33 -3.18
N LEU A 707 -8.77 29.25 -3.97
CA LEU A 707 -7.64 28.33 -4.10
C LEU A 707 -6.47 28.96 -4.86
N LYS A 708 -6.72 29.75 -5.91
CA LYS A 708 -5.66 30.52 -6.58
C LYS A 708 -5.01 31.55 -5.68
N ARG A 709 -5.82 32.25 -4.86
CA ARG A 709 -5.30 33.21 -3.88
C ARG A 709 -4.44 32.52 -2.82
N ALA A 710 -4.87 31.35 -2.34
CA ALA A 710 -4.08 30.55 -1.41
C ALA A 710 -2.77 30.06 -2.02
N ASN A 711 -2.80 29.55 -3.26
CA ASN A 711 -1.57 29.14 -3.97
C ASN A 711 -0.59 30.29 -4.18
N LYS A 712 -1.10 31.49 -4.50
CA LYS A 712 -0.23 32.68 -4.62
C LYS A 712 0.40 33.05 -3.28
N ALA A 713 -0.36 32.99 -2.19
CA ALA A 713 0.18 33.22 -0.86
C ALA A 713 1.25 32.18 -0.50
N PHE A 714 1.06 30.92 -0.88
CA PHE A 714 2.08 29.88 -0.73
C PHE A 714 3.36 30.16 -1.53
N ASP A 715 3.24 30.65 -2.78
CA ASP A 715 4.40 31.04 -3.58
C ASP A 715 5.18 32.19 -2.92
N GLU A 716 4.47 33.20 -2.39
CA GLU A 716 5.07 34.32 -1.65
C GLU A 716 5.74 33.84 -0.35
N LEU A 717 5.12 32.90 0.36
CA LEU A 717 5.63 32.34 1.61
C LEU A 717 6.88 31.47 1.38
N SER A 718 6.87 30.63 0.34
CA SER A 718 8.00 29.76 -0.03
C SER A 718 9.22 30.58 -0.46
N ALA A 719 9.02 31.82 -0.94
CA ALA A 719 10.10 32.72 -1.31
C ALA A 719 10.66 33.54 -0.14
N THR A 720 9.96 33.60 1.01
CA THR A 720 10.30 34.48 2.13
C THR A 720 10.65 33.76 3.43
N VAL A 721 10.17 32.53 3.61
CA VAL A 721 10.44 31.71 4.80
C VAL A 721 11.66 30.82 4.54
N ASP A 722 12.59 30.81 5.49
CA ASP A 722 13.75 29.92 5.47
C ASP A 722 13.32 28.50 5.87
N GLU A 723 13.32 27.60 4.88
CA GLU A 723 12.94 26.20 5.01
C GLU A 723 13.84 25.39 5.97
N THR A 724 15.05 25.89 6.27
CA THR A 724 16.00 25.23 7.16
C THR A 724 15.79 25.59 8.64
N SER A 725 14.95 26.60 8.93
CA SER A 725 14.64 27.03 10.30
C SER A 725 13.35 26.38 10.81
N GLU A 726 13.48 25.38 11.68
CA GLU A 726 12.33 24.70 12.31
C GLU A 726 11.37 25.68 13.01
N GLU A 727 11.89 26.73 13.63
CA GLU A 727 11.08 27.73 14.33
C GLU A 727 10.23 28.56 13.36
N SER A 728 10.77 28.88 12.17
CA SER A 728 10.06 29.65 11.16
C SER A 728 8.92 28.83 10.54
N VAL A 729 9.17 27.54 10.29
CA VAL A 729 8.21 26.59 9.72
C VAL A 729 7.11 26.24 10.74
N ASN A 730 7.45 26.01 12.01
CA ASN A 730 6.49 25.64 13.05
C ASN A 730 5.46 26.75 13.37
N ARG A 731 5.75 28.00 13.03
CA ARG A 731 4.80 29.14 13.18
C ARG A 731 3.74 29.21 12.08
N LEU A 732 3.92 28.48 10.98
CA LEU A 732 2.98 28.46 9.86
C LEU A 732 1.81 27.48 10.12
N ASP A 733 0.66 27.74 9.49
CA ASP A 733 -0.40 26.73 9.48
C ASP A 733 0.00 25.49 8.66
N LYS A 734 -0.63 24.35 8.93
CA LYS A 734 -0.22 23.06 8.34
C LYS A 734 -0.22 23.03 6.81
N ASP A 735 -1.13 23.74 6.14
CA ASP A 735 -1.15 23.76 4.66
C ASP A 735 0.02 24.63 4.14
N SER A 736 0.34 25.72 4.82
CA SER A 736 1.51 26.57 4.54
C SER A 736 2.84 25.86 4.81
N GLN A 737 2.95 25.08 5.89
CA GLN A 737 4.13 24.23 6.17
C GLN A 737 4.40 23.27 5.01
N ARG A 738 3.37 22.56 4.54
CA ARG A 738 3.51 21.66 3.37
C ARG A 738 3.87 22.41 2.10
N ALA A 739 3.39 23.63 1.94
CA ALA A 739 3.66 24.43 0.76
C ALA A 739 5.13 24.86 0.68
N VAL A 740 5.73 25.18 1.83
CA VAL A 740 7.15 25.54 1.97
C VAL A 740 8.04 24.29 1.88
N LEU A 741 7.78 23.26 2.69
CA LEU A 741 8.63 22.07 2.78
C LEU A 741 8.55 21.15 1.54
N ASN A 742 7.36 20.97 0.98
CA ASN A 742 7.08 19.93 -0.02
C ASN A 742 6.53 20.49 -1.34
N GLY A 743 6.55 21.82 -1.52
CA GLY A 743 6.01 22.47 -2.72
C GLY A 743 4.50 22.24 -2.93
N PHE A 744 3.73 21.93 -1.88
CA PHE A 744 2.29 21.67 -1.97
C PHE A 744 1.53 22.85 -2.59
N ARG A 745 0.61 22.55 -3.53
CA ARG A 745 -0.31 23.52 -4.14
C ARG A 745 -1.70 22.91 -4.28
N PHE A 746 -2.74 23.73 -4.08
CA PHE A 746 -4.12 23.30 -4.31
C PHE A 746 -4.40 23.10 -5.80
N ILE A 747 -5.15 22.04 -6.11
CA ILE A 747 -5.72 21.81 -7.43
C ILE A 747 -6.84 22.83 -7.66
N THR A 748 -6.65 23.70 -8.65
CA THR A 748 -7.58 24.81 -8.94
C THR A 748 -8.70 24.43 -9.86
#